data_AF-A0A9W7HDX0-F1
#
_entry.id   AF-A0A9W7HDX0-F1
#
_cell.length_a   1.000
_cell.length_b   1.000
_cell.length_c   1.000
_cell.angle_alpha   90.00
_cell.angle_beta   90.00
_cell.angle_gamma   90.00
#
_symmetry.space_group_name_H-M   'P 1'
#
loop_
_entity.id
_entity.type
_entity.pdbx_description
1 polymer ?
#
loop_
_entity_poly.entity_id
_entity_poly.type
_entity_poly.pdbx_seq_one_letter_code
_entity_poly.pdbx_strand_id
1 'polypeptide(L)'
;MKVLVLLLVVSWGCWISMVQPQELKAVPIVRFTTEGATRNSYLMFMKDLYTALTDRADKSGEIPILPPQSALPAADAQRYVQVRVSNGVQAIDFILDVSNANMLGYRPGGNGRSYFFSDVPEDALYALFPNTLRERLPFSGNYAALEAVAGVGRSEIDLGIGELSRHIYYLRHMTPLKPSGHGTIAKALIVCIQMISEAVRLRNIQQQILAVANPLVVGTYGLFKPDGLTMEYQSRWEDISTAVQSATFGIFANPVRLASDGQELVLTTVREVVFTIAMMPLRCSSPEANPQLLRLPTASTGLDDSNDICERVLEPTSHIMGQNGMCLDVFESIFDYNTKVNLYPCGQNQTNQLWTLGADNTIRSGGKCLTTNGTSPGSNMIIFGCNRVPSDLNKWEILSDGSIINPTYGLFLTANGEGNLLLEENSYGSKQAFYATNNTTPPVTKLVGYEGKCLHSCDDYVFLKRCKSNVTNQLWTIYPDETIRPQKNQGKCLKYGNLEDNTVNIDACDGMSAERSPEANPQLLRLPTASTGLDDSNDICGRVLEPTSHIMGKNGTCLDVYQSRFVDNTKVNLYPCGQKQTNQLWTLRADNTIRCGGKCLTTAGNNMVIFGCNEDPSDYNKWEILSDGSIINSKSGLFLTAGTEGNLLLEANIYGSNQAFYATNNTTPPVIKLVGYEGKCLHACDDYVFLKRCKSNVTNQEWTIYPDETIRPQKNLGKCLKYGNLEDSTVNVDTCDGSSDERWRFQSNGAIVHVESKMVMDVVTDFGEITVGPDIAALTQIWFQTLP
;
A
#
# COMPACT_ATOMS: atom_id res chain seq x y z
N MET A 1 34.50 64.22 16.36
CA MET A 1 34.75 63.03 17.20
C MET A 1 34.24 63.31 18.60
N LYS A 2 33.10 62.75 19.00
CA LYS A 2 32.62 62.75 20.39
C LYS A 2 32.44 61.30 20.80
N VAL A 3 33.30 60.83 21.70
CA VAL A 3 33.14 59.55 22.40
C VAL A 3 32.59 59.88 23.77
N LEU A 4 31.38 59.37 24.04
CA LEU A 4 30.65 59.49 25.29
C LEU A 4 31.04 58.29 26.17
N VAL A 5 31.40 58.57 27.43
CA VAL A 5 31.73 57.56 28.45
C VAL A 5 30.46 57.11 29.16
N LEU A 6 30.32 55.79 29.34
CA LEU A 6 29.21 55.11 30.00
C LEU A 6 29.05 55.50 31.48
N LEU A 7 27.81 55.71 31.90
CA LEU A 7 27.38 55.68 33.30
C LEU A 7 26.39 54.51 33.47
N LEU A 8 26.76 53.57 34.34
CA LEU A 8 25.95 52.45 34.81
C LEU A 8 24.97 52.94 35.89
N VAL A 9 23.67 52.73 35.68
CA VAL A 9 22.65 52.81 36.74
C VAL A 9 21.89 51.49 36.74
N VAL A 10 21.97 50.79 37.88
CA VAL A 10 21.25 49.55 38.19
C VAL A 10 19.80 49.89 38.51
N SER A 11 18.85 49.26 37.82
CA SER A 11 17.42 49.28 38.20
C SER A 11 16.92 47.84 38.40
N TRP A 12 16.25 47.63 39.52
CA TRP A 12 15.60 46.36 39.88
C TRP A 12 14.40 46.12 38.96
N GLY A 13 14.50 45.13 38.07
CA GLY A 13 13.39 44.62 37.27
C GLY A 13 12.62 43.54 38.03
N CYS A 14 11.34 43.80 38.30
CA CYS A 14 10.37 42.81 38.74
C CYS A 14 10.17 41.80 37.60
N TRP A 15 10.56 40.54 37.79
CA TRP A 15 10.35 39.47 36.82
C TRP A 15 8.87 39.05 36.87
N ILE A 16 8.02 39.74 36.12
CA ILE A 16 6.75 39.16 35.70
C ILE A 16 7.09 38.24 34.54
N SER A 17 7.22 36.94 34.81
CA SER A 17 7.20 35.93 33.77
C SER A 17 5.87 36.07 33.02
N MET A 18 5.90 36.67 31.84
CA MET A 18 4.83 36.49 30.86
C MET A 18 4.84 35.01 30.49
N VAL A 19 4.01 34.22 31.19
CA VAL A 19 3.57 32.93 30.68
C VAL A 19 2.77 33.27 29.42
N GLN A 20 3.38 33.04 28.25
CA GLN A 20 2.63 33.01 27.00
C GLN A 20 1.42 32.09 27.21
N PRO A 21 0.19 32.52 26.91
CA PRO A 21 -0.94 31.61 26.93
C PRO A 21 -0.61 30.48 25.95
N GLN A 22 -0.49 29.25 26.47
CA GLN A 22 -0.37 28.06 25.66
C GLN A 22 -1.64 28.01 24.81
N GLU A 23 -1.53 28.27 23.50
CA GLU A 23 -2.68 28.13 22.61
C GLU A 23 -3.25 26.73 22.77
N LEU A 24 -4.52 26.63 23.20
CA LEU A 24 -5.23 25.36 23.28
C LEU A 24 -5.27 24.79 21.84
N LYS A 25 -4.45 23.79 21.54
CA LYS A 25 -4.50 23.10 20.25
C LYS A 25 -5.91 22.51 20.08
N ALA A 26 -6.57 22.86 18.99
CA ALA A 26 -7.90 22.34 18.69
C ALA A 26 -7.84 20.84 18.38
N VAL A 27 -8.93 20.12 18.68
CA VAL A 27 -9.10 18.72 18.31
C VAL A 27 -8.99 18.60 16.77
N PRO A 28 -8.09 17.77 16.22
CA PRO A 28 -7.96 17.59 14.78
C PRO A 28 -9.27 17.03 14.19
N ILE A 29 -9.68 17.56 13.02
CA ILE A 29 -10.92 17.19 12.36
C ILE A 29 -10.62 16.51 11.03
N VAL A 30 -10.90 15.22 10.94
CA VAL A 30 -10.86 14.44 9.69
C VAL A 30 -12.25 14.40 9.08
N ARG A 31 -12.35 14.56 7.75
CA ARG A 31 -13.64 14.75 7.06
C ARG A 31 -13.85 13.71 5.99
N PHE A 32 -15.08 13.24 5.89
CA PHE A 32 -15.52 12.38 4.79
C PHE A 32 -16.93 12.78 4.35
N THR A 33 -17.19 12.69 3.05
CA THR A 33 -18.54 12.85 2.49
C THR A 33 -18.88 11.61 1.68
N THR A 34 -20.08 11.07 1.86
CA THR A 34 -20.59 9.96 1.05
C THR A 34 -21.21 10.46 -0.26
N GLU A 35 -21.53 11.76 -0.37
CA GLU A 35 -22.01 12.36 -1.61
C GLU A 35 -20.87 12.41 -2.63
N GLY A 36 -21.02 11.70 -3.76
CA GLY A 36 -19.99 11.64 -4.81
C GLY A 36 -18.71 10.93 -4.39
N ALA A 37 -18.73 10.17 -3.30
CA ALA A 37 -17.59 9.42 -2.82
C ALA A 37 -17.10 8.41 -3.87
N THR A 38 -15.79 8.19 -3.90
CA THR A 38 -15.09 7.23 -4.75
C THR A 38 -14.16 6.37 -3.89
N ARG A 39 -13.60 5.31 -4.48
CA ARG A 39 -12.52 4.51 -3.87
C ARG A 39 -11.38 5.39 -3.39
N ASN A 40 -10.94 6.36 -4.21
CA ASN A 40 -9.82 7.22 -3.88
C ASN A 40 -10.17 8.17 -2.74
N SER A 41 -11.36 8.78 -2.73
CA SER A 41 -11.76 9.67 -1.64
C SER A 41 -11.90 8.93 -0.30
N TYR A 42 -12.36 7.68 -0.32
CA TYR A 42 -12.38 6.85 0.90
C TYR A 42 -10.97 6.44 1.34
N LEU A 43 -10.08 6.09 0.40
CA LEU A 43 -8.69 5.75 0.70
C LEU A 43 -7.96 6.90 1.40
N MET A 44 -8.10 8.13 0.89
CA MET A 44 -7.47 9.28 1.56
C MET A 44 -8.17 9.67 2.86
N PHE A 45 -9.50 9.51 3.00
CA PHE A 45 -10.14 9.61 4.30
C PHE A 45 -9.49 8.68 5.34
N MET A 46 -9.23 7.43 4.97
CA MET A 46 -8.52 6.49 5.83
C MET A 46 -7.06 6.91 6.08
N LYS A 47 -6.34 7.43 5.07
CA LYS A 47 -4.97 7.95 5.22
C LYS A 47 -4.92 9.14 6.19
N ASP A 48 -5.84 10.07 6.08
CA ASP A 48 -5.96 11.25 6.95
C ASP A 48 -6.28 10.82 8.38
N LEU A 49 -7.20 9.87 8.55
CA LEU A 49 -7.55 9.33 9.87
C LEU A 49 -6.38 8.58 10.51
N TYR A 50 -5.71 7.73 9.73
CA TYR A 50 -4.51 7.02 10.17
C TYR A 50 -3.41 8.00 10.60
N THR A 51 -3.17 9.05 9.82
CA THR A 51 -2.17 10.07 10.13
C THR A 51 -2.52 10.82 11.41
N ALA A 52 -3.78 11.21 11.58
CA ALA A 52 -4.25 11.91 12.79
C ALA A 52 -4.13 11.03 14.05
N LEU A 53 -4.44 9.74 13.96
CA LEU A 53 -4.32 8.80 15.09
C LEU A 53 -2.88 8.42 15.40
N THR A 54 -2.01 8.38 14.39
CA THR A 54 -0.61 7.97 14.56
C THR A 54 0.37 9.13 14.69
N ASP A 55 -0.08 10.38 14.75
CA ASP A 55 0.79 11.56 14.92
C ASP A 55 1.76 11.42 16.12
N ARG A 56 1.25 10.83 17.22
CA ARG A 56 1.96 10.60 18.48
C ARG A 56 2.28 9.13 18.75
N ALA A 57 2.01 8.26 17.79
CA ALA A 57 2.32 6.85 17.93
C ALA A 57 3.84 6.63 17.91
N ASP A 58 4.29 5.61 18.61
CA ASP A 58 5.64 5.10 18.42
C ASP A 58 5.71 4.36 17.08
N LYS A 59 6.53 4.89 16.18
CA LYS A 59 6.74 4.39 14.81
C LYS A 59 8.11 3.75 14.62
N SER A 60 8.83 3.46 15.70
CA SER A 60 10.15 2.83 15.63
C SER A 60 10.09 1.38 15.14
N GLY A 61 8.91 0.74 15.18
CA GLY A 61 8.64 -0.59 14.65
C GLY A 61 7.76 -0.64 13.40
N GLU A 62 7.55 -1.85 12.86
CA GLU A 62 6.78 -2.06 11.61
C GLU A 62 5.27 -1.75 11.74
N ILE A 63 4.71 -1.95 12.93
CA ILE A 63 3.32 -1.59 13.24
C ILE A 63 3.35 -0.48 14.31
N PRO A 64 2.80 0.71 14.03
CA PRO A 64 2.78 1.78 15.02
C PRO A 64 1.98 1.44 16.27
N ILE A 65 2.52 1.83 17.42
CA ILE A 65 1.87 1.68 18.73
C ILE A 65 1.32 3.03 19.18
N LEU A 66 0.01 3.08 19.38
CA LEU A 66 -0.71 4.27 19.84
C LEU A 66 -0.34 4.62 21.29
N PRO A 67 -0.32 5.91 21.66
CA PRO A 67 0.04 6.34 23.01
C PRO A 67 -0.95 5.81 24.06
N PRO A 68 -0.51 5.51 25.30
CA PRO A 68 -1.40 5.03 26.35
C PRO A 68 -2.36 6.12 26.82
N GLN A 69 -3.43 5.67 27.47
CA GLN A 69 -4.49 6.56 27.94
C GLN A 69 -4.00 7.56 29.00
N SER A 70 -3.08 7.20 29.91
CA SER A 70 -2.57 8.16 30.91
C SER A 70 -1.64 9.23 30.36
N ALA A 71 -0.97 8.96 29.25
CA ALA A 71 -0.06 9.93 28.65
C ALA A 71 -0.80 11.21 28.22
N LEU A 72 -2.12 11.12 28.02
CA LEU A 72 -2.98 12.21 27.61
C LEU A 72 -4.15 12.33 28.59
N PRO A 73 -4.16 13.35 29.49
CA PRO A 73 -5.29 13.60 30.37
C PRO A 73 -6.59 13.73 29.57
N ALA A 74 -7.72 13.35 30.17
CA ALA A 74 -9.02 13.42 29.47
C ALA A 74 -9.40 14.82 28.97
N ALA A 75 -8.82 15.88 29.56
CA ALA A 75 -8.99 17.27 29.15
C ALA A 75 -8.09 17.71 27.99
N ASP A 76 -7.09 16.90 27.61
CA ASP A 76 -6.20 17.22 26.49
C ASP A 76 -6.93 16.99 25.16
N ALA A 77 -7.12 18.06 24.39
CA ALA A 77 -7.73 18.01 23.06
C ALA A 77 -6.96 17.10 22.09
N GLN A 78 -5.67 16.87 22.34
CA GLN A 78 -4.81 16.01 21.53
C GLN A 78 -5.00 14.51 21.82
N ARG A 79 -5.80 14.15 22.84
CA ARG A 79 -6.25 12.77 23.08
C ARG A 79 -7.28 12.29 22.07
N TYR A 80 -7.90 13.21 21.34
CA TYR A 80 -9.07 12.88 20.53
C TYR A 80 -8.87 13.27 19.07
N VAL A 81 -9.52 12.52 18.19
CA VAL A 81 -9.70 12.89 16.79
C VAL A 81 -11.19 13.01 16.52
N GLN A 82 -11.60 14.15 15.96
CA GLN A 82 -12.97 14.33 15.51
C GLN A 82 -13.10 13.85 14.07
N VAL A 83 -14.05 12.96 13.82
CA VAL A 83 -14.36 12.48 12.47
C VAL A 83 -15.72 13.03 12.05
N ARG A 84 -15.73 13.94 11.08
CA ARG A 84 -16.97 14.49 10.51
C ARG A 84 -17.36 13.72 9.26
N VAL A 85 -18.48 13.02 9.31
CA VAL A 85 -19.02 12.31 8.14
C VAL A 85 -20.32 12.96 7.68
N SER A 86 -20.35 13.36 6.40
CA SER A 86 -21.50 13.99 5.74
C SER A 86 -22.11 13.09 4.69
N ASN A 87 -23.41 13.23 4.46
CA ASN A 87 -24.09 12.62 3.32
C ASN A 87 -24.57 13.64 2.26
N GLY A 88 -23.98 14.83 2.26
CA GLY A 88 -24.35 15.95 1.39
C GLY A 88 -25.45 16.84 1.96
N VAL A 89 -26.34 16.28 2.78
CA VAL A 89 -27.45 17.01 3.42
C VAL A 89 -27.18 17.27 4.89
N GLN A 90 -26.71 16.26 5.62
CA GLN A 90 -26.42 16.33 7.04
C GLN A 90 -25.04 15.79 7.35
N ALA A 91 -24.48 16.22 8.48
CA ALA A 91 -23.19 15.76 8.97
C ALA A 91 -23.30 15.31 10.43
N ILE A 92 -22.64 14.21 10.73
CA ILE A 92 -22.45 13.69 12.09
C ILE A 92 -20.97 13.87 12.45
N ASP A 93 -20.71 14.37 13.65
CA ASP A 93 -19.36 14.42 14.21
C ASP A 93 -19.19 13.25 15.18
N PHE A 94 -18.21 12.39 14.94
CA PHE A 94 -17.78 11.33 15.86
C PHE A 94 -16.51 11.77 16.58
N ILE A 95 -16.27 11.21 17.77
CA ILE A 95 -15.01 11.36 18.48
C ILE A 95 -14.38 9.99 18.66
N LEU A 96 -13.11 9.88 18.27
CA LEU A 96 -12.27 8.70 18.51
C LEU A 96 -11.21 9.04 19.56
N ASP A 97 -10.91 8.09 20.44
CA ASP A 97 -9.76 8.17 21.35
C ASP A 97 -8.49 7.74 20.62
N VAL A 98 -7.43 8.54 20.69
CA VAL A 98 -6.15 8.29 20.01
C VAL A 98 -5.44 7.04 20.54
N SER A 99 -5.71 6.64 21.79
CA SER A 99 -5.03 5.49 22.41
C SER A 99 -5.43 4.12 21.83
N ASN A 100 -6.63 4.02 21.25
CA ASN A 100 -7.19 2.76 20.78
C ASN A 100 -8.10 2.90 19.53
N ALA A 101 -8.25 4.11 18.98
CA ALA A 101 -9.16 4.44 17.89
C ALA A 101 -10.65 4.13 18.17
N ASN A 102 -11.03 3.92 19.44
CA ASN A 102 -12.42 3.63 19.81
C ASN A 102 -13.29 4.87 19.62
N MET A 103 -14.43 4.68 18.96
CA MET A 103 -15.47 5.69 18.90
C MET A 103 -16.11 5.84 20.28
N LEU A 104 -16.05 7.05 20.86
CA LEU A 104 -16.60 7.33 22.20
C LEU A 104 -18.05 7.81 22.14
N GLY A 105 -18.43 8.44 21.03
CA GLY A 105 -19.74 9.04 20.88
C GLY A 105 -19.87 9.85 19.61
N TYR A 106 -21.05 10.45 19.45
CA TYR A 106 -21.39 11.24 18.28
C TYR A 106 -22.24 12.46 18.61
N ARG A 107 -22.12 13.49 17.77
CA ARG A 107 -22.94 14.69 17.77
C ARG A 107 -23.63 14.80 16.41
N PRO A 108 -24.96 14.67 16.35
CA PRO A 108 -25.67 14.70 15.08
C PRO A 108 -25.80 16.10 14.46
N GLY A 109 -25.35 17.16 15.13
CA GLY A 109 -25.43 18.55 14.66
C GLY A 109 -26.83 19.18 14.82
N GLY A 110 -26.90 20.50 14.92
CA GLY A 110 -28.16 21.29 14.86
C GLY A 110 -29.15 21.16 16.03
N ASN A 111 -29.07 20.14 16.89
CA ASN A 111 -30.00 19.92 18.01
C ASN A 111 -29.42 20.25 19.40
N GLY A 112 -28.18 20.77 19.45
CA GLY A 112 -27.49 21.11 20.69
C GLY A 112 -27.19 19.93 21.61
N ARG A 113 -27.26 18.68 21.13
CA ARG A 113 -27.07 17.44 21.91
C ARG A 113 -25.89 16.63 21.40
N SER A 114 -25.27 15.89 22.31
CA SER A 114 -24.24 14.88 21.99
C SER A 114 -24.51 13.61 22.80
N TYR A 115 -24.15 12.47 22.22
CA TYR A 115 -24.45 11.15 22.77
C TYR A 115 -23.17 10.34 22.88
N PHE A 116 -22.97 9.70 24.03
CA PHE A 116 -21.77 8.93 24.36
C PHE A 116 -22.14 7.55 24.86
N PHE A 117 -21.28 6.57 24.62
CA PHE A 117 -21.51 5.21 25.14
C PHE A 117 -21.53 5.17 26.67
N SER A 118 -22.21 4.18 27.25
CA SER A 118 -22.39 4.08 28.71
C SER A 118 -21.07 3.89 29.46
N ASP A 119 -20.07 3.32 28.80
CA ASP A 119 -18.73 2.99 29.31
C ASP A 119 -17.69 4.11 29.16
N VAL A 120 -18.06 5.26 28.56
CA VAL A 120 -17.16 6.42 28.48
C VAL A 120 -16.95 7.04 29.88
N PRO A 121 -15.72 7.25 30.36
CA PRO A 121 -15.45 7.91 31.64
C PRO A 121 -16.05 9.33 31.75
N GLU A 122 -16.46 9.76 32.95
CA GLU A 122 -17.10 11.08 33.14
C GLU A 122 -16.20 12.26 32.82
N ASP A 123 -14.92 12.19 33.16
CA ASP A 123 -13.91 13.20 32.86
C ASP A 123 -13.76 13.44 31.35
N ALA A 124 -13.81 12.38 30.54
CA ALA A 124 -13.82 12.47 29.08
C ALA A 124 -15.10 13.12 28.54
N LEU A 125 -16.28 12.86 29.13
CA LEU A 125 -17.53 13.48 28.69
C LEU A 125 -17.45 15.01 28.75
N TYR A 126 -16.92 15.59 29.83
CA TYR A 126 -16.88 17.03 30.01
C TYR A 126 -15.95 17.76 29.03
N ALA A 127 -14.87 17.09 28.59
CA ALA A 127 -13.94 17.63 27.61
C ALA A 127 -14.51 17.64 26.17
N LEU A 128 -15.40 16.70 25.86
CA LEU A 128 -15.88 16.47 24.50
C LEU A 128 -17.17 17.22 24.18
N PHE A 129 -17.29 17.69 22.93
CA PHE A 129 -18.42 18.49 22.43
C PHE A 129 -18.88 19.61 23.40
N PRO A 130 -18.01 20.59 23.71
CA PRO A 130 -18.38 21.71 24.55
C PRO A 130 -19.62 22.43 23.99
N ASN A 131 -20.46 22.95 24.88
CA ASN A 131 -21.72 23.63 24.55
C ASN A 131 -22.83 22.73 23.96
N THR A 132 -22.81 21.45 24.30
CA THR A 132 -23.93 20.52 24.02
C THR A 132 -24.49 19.94 25.31
N LEU A 133 -25.78 19.59 25.29
CA LEU A 133 -26.38 18.71 26.29
C LEU A 133 -25.87 17.29 26.02
N ARG A 134 -25.03 16.79 26.92
CA ARG A 134 -24.37 15.48 26.81
C ARG A 134 -25.24 14.42 27.44
N GLU A 135 -25.48 13.34 26.72
CA GLU A 135 -26.31 12.23 27.19
C GLU A 135 -25.61 10.90 26.99
N ARG A 136 -25.86 9.96 27.90
CA ARG A 136 -25.37 8.59 27.77
C ARG A 136 -26.37 7.75 27.00
N LEU A 137 -25.84 6.95 26.08
CA LEU A 137 -26.55 5.83 25.49
C LEU A 137 -26.74 4.75 26.56
N PRO A 138 -27.82 3.96 26.50
CA PRO A 138 -28.11 2.90 27.48
C PRO A 138 -27.29 1.63 27.26
N PHE A 139 -26.25 1.69 26.41
CA PHE A 139 -25.40 0.59 26.02
C PHE A 139 -23.97 1.09 25.78
N SER A 140 -23.01 0.17 25.88
CA SER A 140 -21.58 0.40 25.67
C SER A 140 -21.19 0.34 24.19
N GLY A 141 -19.96 0.76 23.89
CA GLY A 141 -19.41 0.75 22.52
C GLY A 141 -18.97 -0.62 22.01
N ASN A 142 -18.99 -1.67 22.85
CA ASN A 142 -18.55 -3.01 22.44
C ASN A 142 -19.60 -3.73 21.58
N TYR A 143 -19.13 -4.59 20.66
CA TYR A 143 -20.01 -5.27 19.70
C TYR A 143 -21.06 -6.15 20.37
N ALA A 144 -20.74 -6.85 21.46
CA ALA A 144 -21.72 -7.72 22.13
C ALA A 144 -22.95 -6.91 22.61
N ALA A 145 -22.74 -5.74 23.21
CA ALA A 145 -23.83 -4.85 23.61
C ALA A 145 -24.56 -4.24 22.41
N LEU A 146 -23.82 -3.79 21.39
CA LEU A 146 -24.40 -3.20 20.19
C LEU A 146 -25.27 -4.19 19.40
N GLU A 147 -24.79 -5.42 19.18
CA GLU A 147 -25.53 -6.46 18.46
C GLU A 147 -26.77 -6.91 19.24
N ALA A 148 -26.67 -7.03 20.57
CA ALA A 148 -27.80 -7.35 21.44
C ALA A 148 -28.90 -6.28 21.35
N VAL A 149 -28.54 -4.99 21.34
CA VAL A 149 -29.51 -3.89 21.22
C VAL A 149 -30.04 -3.75 19.79
N ALA A 150 -29.18 -3.94 18.78
CA ALA A 150 -29.56 -3.90 17.37
C ALA A 150 -30.48 -5.05 16.98
N GLY A 151 -30.42 -6.18 17.70
CA GLY A 151 -31.16 -7.39 17.38
C GLY A 151 -30.65 -8.11 16.13
N VAL A 152 -29.42 -7.82 15.71
CA VAL A 152 -28.79 -8.36 14.50
C VAL A 152 -27.27 -8.38 14.68
N GLY A 153 -26.62 -9.46 14.25
CA GLY A 153 -25.16 -9.58 14.30
C GLY A 153 -24.46 -8.85 13.16
N ARG A 154 -23.17 -8.52 13.34
CA ARG A 154 -22.31 -7.89 12.30
C ARG A 154 -22.31 -8.66 10.99
N SER A 155 -22.36 -9.99 11.04
CA SER A 155 -22.35 -10.88 9.86
C SER A 155 -23.56 -10.68 8.94
N GLU A 156 -24.64 -10.08 9.44
CA GLU A 156 -25.89 -9.88 8.72
C GLU A 156 -26.09 -8.44 8.23
N ILE A 157 -25.23 -7.50 8.65
CA ILE A 157 -25.32 -6.08 8.33
C ILE A 157 -24.54 -5.78 7.06
N ASP A 158 -25.20 -5.17 6.07
CA ASP A 158 -24.53 -4.70 4.86
C ASP A 158 -23.66 -3.47 5.15
N LEU A 159 -22.43 -3.50 4.64
CA LEU A 159 -21.46 -2.42 4.67
C LEU A 159 -21.21 -1.88 3.26
N GLY A 160 -20.95 -0.58 3.18
CA GLY A 160 -20.71 0.13 1.91
C GLY A 160 -21.01 1.62 2.03
N ILE A 161 -20.54 2.42 1.09
CA ILE A 161 -20.67 3.89 1.15
C ILE A 161 -22.15 4.33 1.17
N GLY A 162 -23.02 3.65 0.43
CA GLY A 162 -24.47 3.88 0.47
C GLY A 162 -25.09 3.57 1.83
N GLU A 163 -24.62 2.50 2.49
CA GLU A 163 -25.07 2.14 3.84
C GLU A 163 -24.58 3.13 4.89
N LEU A 164 -23.34 3.60 4.79
CA LEU A 164 -22.85 4.68 5.65
C LEU A 164 -23.70 5.95 5.50
N SER A 165 -24.01 6.35 4.26
CA SER A 165 -24.90 7.49 3.95
C SER A 165 -26.27 7.38 4.60
N ARG A 166 -26.86 6.17 4.57
CA ARG A 166 -28.16 5.85 5.16
C ARG A 166 -28.12 5.87 6.70
N HIS A 167 -27.07 5.34 7.30
CA HIS A 167 -26.97 5.28 8.77
C HIS A 167 -26.62 6.65 9.38
N ILE A 168 -25.93 7.53 8.65
CA ILE A 168 -25.80 8.97 8.98
C ILE A 168 -27.19 9.62 9.09
N TYR A 169 -28.12 9.27 8.20
CA TYR A 169 -29.50 9.75 8.25
C TYR A 169 -30.24 9.29 9.50
N TYR A 170 -30.11 8.01 9.87
CA TYR A 170 -30.73 7.51 11.09
C TYR A 170 -30.18 8.16 12.36
N LEU A 171 -28.85 8.33 12.47
CA LEU A 171 -28.24 8.99 13.62
C LEU A 171 -28.68 10.46 13.79
N ARG A 172 -29.00 11.14 12.68
CA ARG A 172 -29.51 12.52 12.73
C ARG A 172 -30.97 12.61 13.20
N HIS A 173 -31.82 11.70 12.73
CA HIS A 173 -33.27 11.81 12.87
C HIS A 173 -33.85 11.00 14.03
N MET A 174 -33.13 9.99 14.51
CA MET A 174 -33.56 9.20 15.66
C MET A 174 -33.01 9.78 16.95
N THR A 175 -33.81 9.70 18.02
CA THR A 175 -33.41 10.13 19.36
C THR A 175 -33.14 8.92 20.24
N PRO A 176 -31.98 8.85 20.93
CA PRO A 176 -31.70 7.82 21.92
C PRO A 176 -32.61 7.89 23.15
N LEU A 177 -33.36 8.99 23.34
CA LEU A 177 -34.30 9.14 24.46
C LEU A 177 -35.52 8.23 24.37
N LYS A 178 -35.83 7.70 23.17
CA LYS A 178 -36.96 6.80 22.97
C LYS A 178 -36.46 5.37 22.80
N PRO A 179 -36.92 4.40 23.62
CA PRO A 179 -36.51 2.99 23.49
C PRO A 179 -36.70 2.40 22.09
N SER A 180 -37.73 2.84 21.37
CA SER A 180 -38.02 2.39 20.00
C SER A 180 -36.90 2.73 18.99
N GLY A 181 -36.02 3.68 19.29
CA GLY A 181 -34.91 4.07 18.41
C GLY A 181 -33.59 3.36 18.72
N HIS A 182 -33.47 2.67 19.86
CA HIS A 182 -32.20 2.11 20.34
C HIS A 182 -31.61 1.11 19.35
N GLY A 183 -32.42 0.17 18.84
CA GLY A 183 -31.93 -0.84 17.90
C GLY A 183 -31.41 -0.24 16.59
N THR A 184 -32.09 0.76 16.03
CA THR A 184 -31.62 1.41 14.80
C THR A 184 -30.37 2.25 15.02
N ILE A 185 -30.25 2.93 16.17
CA ILE A 185 -29.05 3.68 16.54
C ILE A 185 -27.87 2.73 16.75
N ALA A 186 -28.07 1.62 17.47
CA ALA A 186 -27.03 0.61 17.67
C ALA A 186 -26.57 0.02 16.32
N LYS A 187 -27.49 -0.34 15.43
CA LYS A 187 -27.15 -0.80 14.07
C LYS A 187 -26.37 0.26 13.27
N ALA A 188 -26.76 1.52 13.35
CA ALA A 188 -26.04 2.62 12.69
C ALA A 188 -24.63 2.80 13.24
N LEU A 189 -24.44 2.69 14.56
CA LEU A 189 -23.13 2.76 15.18
C LEU A 189 -22.25 1.56 14.80
N ILE A 190 -22.79 0.35 14.66
CA ILE A 190 -22.02 -0.80 14.14
C ILE A 190 -21.46 -0.48 12.75
N VAL A 191 -22.28 0.02 11.82
CA VAL A 191 -21.83 0.41 10.47
C VAL A 191 -20.75 1.48 10.53
N CYS A 192 -20.95 2.53 11.34
CA CYS A 192 -19.95 3.60 11.48
C CYS A 192 -18.64 3.12 12.12
N ILE A 193 -18.68 2.25 13.14
CA ILE A 193 -17.48 1.70 13.76
C ILE A 193 -16.72 0.82 12.76
N GLN A 194 -17.39 -0.07 12.04
CA GLN A 194 -16.75 -0.95 11.05
C GLN A 194 -16.16 -0.18 9.86
N MET A 195 -16.82 0.89 9.40
CA MET A 195 -16.36 1.70 8.27
C MET A 195 -15.43 2.87 8.63
N ILE A 196 -15.12 3.07 9.92
CA ILE A 196 -14.24 4.16 10.38
C ILE A 196 -13.14 3.59 11.27
N SER A 197 -13.49 3.13 12.47
CA SER A 197 -12.54 2.62 13.46
C SER A 197 -11.90 1.30 13.01
N GLU A 198 -12.68 0.32 12.53
CA GLU A 198 -12.07 -0.95 12.09
C GLU A 198 -11.29 -0.80 10.79
N ALA A 199 -11.78 0.02 9.87
CA ALA A 199 -11.11 0.27 8.59
C ALA A 199 -9.78 1.05 8.73
N VAL A 200 -9.58 1.80 9.81
CA VAL A 200 -8.28 2.43 10.09
C VAL A 200 -7.34 1.50 10.86
N ARG A 201 -7.88 0.58 11.68
CA ARG A 201 -7.10 -0.43 12.43
C ARG A 201 -6.64 -1.61 11.58
N LEU A 202 -7.49 -2.04 10.63
CA LEU A 202 -7.35 -3.30 9.93
C LEU A 202 -7.40 -3.10 8.40
N ARG A 203 -6.32 -3.51 7.71
CA ARG A 203 -6.20 -3.35 6.25
C ARG A 203 -7.19 -4.25 5.50
N ASN A 204 -7.56 -5.41 6.03
CA ASN A 204 -8.49 -6.33 5.37
C ASN A 204 -9.88 -5.69 5.14
N ILE A 205 -10.54 -5.18 6.17
CA ILE A 205 -11.85 -4.54 6.01
C ILE A 205 -11.74 -3.22 5.24
N GLN A 206 -10.64 -2.48 5.39
CA GLN A 206 -10.37 -1.32 4.55
C GLN A 206 -10.40 -1.68 3.06
N GLN A 207 -9.71 -2.75 2.66
CA GLN A 207 -9.71 -3.23 1.27
C GLN A 207 -11.08 -3.72 0.83
N GLN A 208 -11.85 -4.40 1.68
CA GLN A 208 -13.22 -4.80 1.37
C GLN A 208 -14.12 -3.59 1.09
N ILE A 209 -13.98 -2.51 1.86
CA ILE A 209 -14.71 -1.26 1.62
C ILE A 209 -14.23 -0.61 0.32
N LEU A 210 -12.93 -0.52 0.08
CA LEU A 210 -12.36 0.05 -1.15
C LEU A 210 -12.81 -0.68 -2.41
N ALA A 211 -13.05 -1.99 -2.33
CA ALA A 211 -13.56 -2.80 -3.45
C ALA A 211 -14.98 -2.40 -3.88
N VAL A 212 -15.77 -1.83 -2.97
CA VAL A 212 -17.17 -1.42 -3.22
C VAL A 212 -17.40 0.09 -3.17
N ALA A 213 -16.35 0.88 -2.94
CA ALA A 213 -16.43 2.32 -2.71
C ALA A 213 -16.58 3.17 -3.98
N ASN A 214 -16.43 2.58 -5.18
CA ASN A 214 -16.73 3.26 -6.43
C ASN A 214 -18.25 3.19 -6.73
N PRO A 215 -18.87 4.29 -7.19
CA PRO A 215 -20.28 4.29 -7.54
C PRO A 215 -20.53 3.43 -8.78
N LEU A 216 -21.54 2.56 -8.74
CA LEU A 216 -21.96 1.70 -9.86
C LEU A 216 -22.76 2.50 -10.90
N VAL A 217 -23.61 3.40 -10.41
CA VAL A 217 -24.33 4.47 -11.12
C VAL A 217 -24.44 5.65 -10.15
N VAL A 218 -24.83 6.83 -10.62
CA VAL A 218 -24.93 8.03 -9.76
C VAL A 218 -25.71 7.72 -8.48
N GLY A 219 -25.03 7.79 -7.34
CA GLY A 219 -25.62 7.60 -6.00
C GLY A 219 -25.83 6.16 -5.54
N THR A 220 -25.45 5.13 -6.31
CA THR A 220 -25.55 3.71 -5.89
C THR A 220 -24.17 3.09 -5.75
N TYR A 221 -23.95 2.36 -4.65
CA TYR A 221 -22.66 1.75 -4.30
C TYR A 221 -22.80 0.23 -4.14
N GLY A 222 -21.67 -0.48 -4.27
CA GLY A 222 -21.63 -1.89 -3.93
C GLY A 222 -21.80 -2.13 -2.43
N LEU A 223 -22.20 -3.34 -2.07
CA LEU A 223 -22.39 -3.79 -0.70
C LEU A 223 -21.58 -5.06 -0.45
N PHE A 224 -21.15 -5.24 0.79
CA PHE A 224 -20.59 -6.49 1.27
C PHE A 224 -20.99 -6.73 2.73
N LYS A 225 -20.86 -7.97 3.18
CA LYS A 225 -20.97 -8.34 4.60
C LYS A 225 -19.60 -8.80 5.07
N PRO A 226 -19.16 -8.40 6.28
CA PRO A 226 -17.87 -8.83 6.80
C PRO A 226 -17.86 -10.35 6.97
N ASP A 227 -16.81 -11.01 6.46
CA ASP A 227 -16.61 -12.44 6.66
C ASP A 227 -16.24 -12.76 8.13
N GLY A 228 -16.39 -14.03 8.52
CA GLY A 228 -16.14 -14.49 9.88
C GLY A 228 -14.72 -14.18 10.36
N LEU A 229 -13.72 -14.38 9.51
CA LEU A 229 -12.31 -14.11 9.84
C LEU A 229 -12.06 -12.62 10.10
N THR A 230 -12.66 -11.73 9.30
CA THR A 230 -12.59 -10.28 9.47
C THR A 230 -13.21 -9.86 10.80
N MET A 231 -14.33 -10.47 11.18
CA MET A 231 -14.95 -10.21 12.48
C MET A 231 -14.10 -10.72 13.64
N GLU A 232 -13.42 -11.87 13.49
CA GLU A 232 -12.47 -12.37 14.49
C GLU A 232 -11.28 -11.41 14.66
N TYR A 233 -10.71 -10.88 13.57
CA TYR A 233 -9.67 -9.85 13.66
C TYR A 233 -10.13 -8.59 14.39
N GLN A 234 -11.38 -8.14 14.16
CA GLN A 234 -11.97 -7.01 14.89
C GLN A 234 -12.08 -7.31 16.39
N SER A 235 -12.61 -8.49 16.73
CA SER A 235 -12.85 -8.90 18.11
C SER A 235 -11.56 -9.22 18.88
N ARG A 236 -10.51 -9.66 18.19
CA ARG A 236 -9.21 -10.05 18.77
C ARG A 236 -8.11 -9.00 18.60
N TRP A 237 -8.42 -7.80 18.11
CA TRP A 237 -7.42 -6.77 17.84
C TRP A 237 -6.55 -6.45 19.06
N GLU A 238 -7.14 -6.36 20.26
CA GLU A 238 -6.38 -6.14 21.51
C GLU A 238 -5.55 -7.37 21.93
N ASP A 239 -6.09 -8.58 21.77
CA ASP A 239 -5.39 -9.84 22.05
C ASP A 239 -4.16 -9.99 21.15
N ILE A 240 -4.32 -9.71 19.84
CA ILE A 240 -3.25 -9.68 18.84
C ILE A 240 -2.20 -8.63 19.22
N SER A 241 -2.64 -7.43 19.63
CA SER A 241 -1.73 -6.35 20.02
C SER A 241 -0.87 -6.73 21.23
N THR A 242 -1.47 -7.43 22.20
CA THR A 242 -0.76 -7.98 23.36
C THR A 242 0.25 -9.05 22.93
N ALA A 243 -0.16 -9.98 22.07
CA ALA A 243 0.72 -11.03 21.55
C ALA A 243 1.93 -10.47 20.79
N VAL A 244 1.74 -9.43 19.96
CA VAL A 244 2.82 -8.75 19.24
C VAL A 244 3.78 -8.05 20.18
N GLN A 245 3.29 -7.30 21.18
CA GLN A 245 4.15 -6.56 22.13
C GLN A 245 4.90 -7.49 23.10
N SER A 246 4.33 -8.65 23.42
CA SER A 246 4.96 -9.72 24.20
C SER A 246 5.88 -10.64 23.38
N ALA A 247 5.97 -10.45 22.07
CA ALA A 247 6.73 -11.34 21.20
C ALA A 247 8.24 -11.25 21.49
N THR A 248 8.91 -12.40 21.45
CA THR A 248 10.37 -12.50 21.56
C THR A 248 10.89 -13.08 20.26
N PHE A 249 11.82 -12.39 19.59
CA PHE A 249 12.22 -12.74 18.21
C PHE A 249 11.01 -12.87 17.26
N GLY A 250 9.99 -12.00 17.40
CA GLY A 250 8.79 -12.05 16.59
C GLY A 250 7.85 -13.25 16.84
N ILE A 251 8.19 -14.16 17.75
CA ILE A 251 7.36 -15.31 18.15
C ILE A 251 6.49 -14.91 19.35
N PHE A 252 5.19 -15.20 19.27
CA PHE A 252 4.25 -14.92 20.35
C PHE A 252 4.49 -15.84 21.54
N ALA A 253 4.49 -15.26 22.74
CA ALA A 253 4.49 -16.02 23.98
C ALA A 253 3.24 -16.92 24.09
N ASN A 254 2.09 -16.39 23.70
CA ASN A 254 0.81 -17.09 23.67
C ASN A 254 0.20 -16.98 22.26
N PRO A 255 -0.12 -18.11 21.59
CA PRO A 255 -0.80 -18.07 20.31
C PRO A 255 -2.18 -17.43 20.38
N VAL A 256 -2.55 -16.66 19.36
CA VAL A 256 -3.90 -16.08 19.23
C VAL A 256 -4.71 -16.91 18.25
N ARG A 257 -5.88 -17.40 18.68
CA ARG A 257 -6.75 -18.27 17.88
C ARG A 257 -7.91 -17.47 17.31
N LEU A 258 -8.05 -17.48 15.99
CA LEU A 258 -9.17 -16.89 15.26
C LEU A 258 -10.03 -18.04 14.69
N ALA A 259 -11.29 -18.10 15.09
CA ALA A 259 -12.19 -19.20 14.69
C ALA A 259 -13.29 -18.69 13.74
N SER A 260 -13.34 -19.22 12.52
CA SER A 260 -14.33 -18.83 11.52
C SER A 260 -14.77 -20.03 10.68
N ASP A 261 -16.08 -20.22 10.50
CA ASP A 261 -16.68 -21.21 9.59
C ASP A 261 -16.16 -22.65 9.77
N GLY A 262 -15.88 -23.06 11.01
CA GLY A 262 -15.36 -24.39 11.33
C GLY A 262 -13.86 -24.59 11.04
N GLN A 263 -13.16 -23.52 10.62
CA GLN A 263 -11.71 -23.48 10.51
C GLN A 263 -11.11 -22.61 11.63
N GLU A 264 -9.94 -23.02 12.12
CA GLU A 264 -9.19 -22.29 13.13
C GLU A 264 -7.88 -21.80 12.51
N LEU A 265 -7.67 -20.49 12.51
CA LEU A 265 -6.39 -19.87 12.18
C LEU A 265 -5.67 -19.55 13.49
N VAL A 266 -4.50 -20.15 13.68
CA VAL A 266 -3.66 -19.92 14.86
C VAL A 266 -2.52 -19.01 14.49
N LEU A 267 -2.53 -17.79 15.03
CA LEU A 267 -1.47 -16.81 14.89
C LEU A 267 -0.40 -17.06 15.95
N THR A 268 0.84 -17.18 15.54
CA THR A 268 1.97 -17.52 16.40
C THR A 268 3.13 -16.53 16.30
N THR A 269 3.08 -15.60 15.33
CA THR A 269 4.15 -14.63 15.09
C THR A 269 3.64 -13.26 14.64
N VAL A 270 4.49 -12.25 14.78
CA VAL A 270 4.22 -10.88 14.32
C VAL A 270 4.05 -10.82 12.79
N ARG A 271 4.77 -11.64 12.05
CA ARG A 271 4.77 -11.64 10.58
C ARG A 271 3.42 -12.03 9.98
N GLU A 272 2.67 -12.90 10.66
CA GLU A 272 1.33 -13.33 10.21
C GLU A 272 0.30 -12.20 10.32
N VAL A 273 0.57 -11.15 11.11
CA VAL A 273 -0.37 -10.06 11.37
C VAL A 273 0.07 -8.72 10.78
N VAL A 274 1.33 -8.55 10.41
CA VAL A 274 1.88 -7.26 9.95
C VAL A 274 1.16 -6.68 8.73
N PHE A 275 0.66 -7.53 7.83
CA PHE A 275 -0.11 -7.07 6.67
C PHE A 275 -1.55 -6.69 7.01
N THR A 276 -2.12 -7.27 8.06
CA THR A 276 -3.52 -7.08 8.44
C THR A 276 -3.68 -5.90 9.40
N ILE A 277 -2.80 -5.78 10.39
CA ILE A 277 -2.87 -4.77 11.43
C ILE A 277 -2.16 -3.50 10.96
N ALA A 278 -2.89 -2.38 10.94
CA ALA A 278 -2.35 -1.08 10.56
C ALA A 278 -1.79 -0.31 11.76
N MET A 279 -2.39 -0.45 12.95
CA MET A 279 -1.97 0.18 14.19
C MET A 279 -2.43 -0.66 15.39
N MET A 280 -1.80 -0.47 16.56
CA MET A 280 -2.12 -1.20 17.79
C MET A 280 -2.18 -0.25 19.00
N PRO A 281 -3.02 -0.51 20.01
CA PRO A 281 -2.94 0.21 21.28
C PRO A 281 -1.73 -0.28 22.08
N LEU A 282 -1.14 0.58 22.91
CA LEU A 282 -0.15 0.12 23.90
C LEU A 282 -0.81 -0.82 24.92
N ARG A 283 -0.20 -1.98 25.18
CA ARG A 283 -0.69 -2.99 26.14
C ARG A 283 0.28 -3.25 27.27
N CYS A 284 1.58 -3.16 27.01
CA CYS A 284 2.64 -3.35 27.99
C CYS A 284 3.94 -2.71 27.47
N SER A 285 4.86 -2.38 28.37
CA SER A 285 6.14 -1.75 28.02
C SER A 285 7.25 -2.80 27.80
N SER A 286 8.07 -2.59 26.77
CA SER A 286 9.27 -3.40 26.47
C SER A 286 10.52 -2.64 26.90
N PRO A 287 11.19 -3.02 28.00
CA PRO A 287 12.37 -2.32 28.49
C PRO A 287 13.63 -2.55 27.63
N GLU A 288 13.66 -3.59 26.79
CA GLU A 288 14.81 -3.92 25.94
C GLU A 288 14.48 -3.79 24.45
N ALA A 289 15.44 -3.24 23.69
CA ALA A 289 15.41 -3.23 22.24
C ALA A 289 15.48 -4.67 21.74
N ASN A 290 14.40 -5.16 21.14
CA ASN A 290 14.37 -6.47 20.50
C ASN A 290 15.45 -6.50 19.39
N PRO A 291 16.40 -7.46 19.40
CA PRO A 291 17.33 -7.61 18.28
C PRO A 291 16.56 -8.07 17.04
N GLN A 292 16.36 -7.11 16.14
CA GLN A 292 16.47 -7.18 14.67
C GLN A 292 15.59 -8.13 13.83
N LEU A 293 14.76 -9.00 14.42
CA LEU A 293 13.77 -9.78 13.65
C LEU A 293 12.53 -8.98 13.24
N LEU A 294 12.30 -7.86 13.91
CA LEU A 294 11.27 -6.85 13.67
C LEU A 294 11.57 -5.79 14.73
N ARG A 295 11.82 -4.53 14.35
CA ARG A 295 11.93 -3.47 15.35
C ARG A 295 10.60 -3.44 16.10
N LEU A 296 10.60 -3.88 17.35
CA LEU A 296 9.49 -3.63 18.26
C LEU A 296 9.81 -2.32 18.95
N PRO A 297 8.83 -1.41 19.09
CA PRO A 297 9.09 -0.16 19.74
C PRO A 297 9.62 -0.36 21.16
N THR A 298 10.81 0.18 21.43
CA THR A 298 11.24 0.42 22.80
C THR A 298 10.48 1.63 23.27
N ALA A 299 9.73 1.50 24.37
CA ALA A 299 9.16 2.64 25.08
C ALA A 299 10.29 3.47 25.74
N SER A 300 11.26 3.94 24.95
CA SER A 300 12.29 4.87 25.38
C SER A 300 11.70 6.27 25.24
N THR A 301 10.86 6.65 26.20
CA THR A 301 10.67 8.01 26.76
C THR A 301 9.25 8.18 27.30
N GLY A 302 9.06 7.90 28.59
CA GLY A 302 8.12 8.64 29.45
C GLY A 302 6.62 8.47 29.21
N LEU A 303 6.15 7.47 28.47
CA LEU A 303 4.72 7.18 28.27
C LEU A 303 4.29 5.98 29.14
N ASP A 304 4.57 6.04 30.45
CA ASP A 304 4.41 4.89 31.35
C ASP A 304 3.05 4.93 32.06
N ASP A 305 2.28 3.85 31.91
CA ASP A 305 1.05 3.59 32.64
C ASP A 305 1.22 2.24 33.34
N SER A 306 1.80 2.27 34.53
CA SER A 306 2.14 1.12 35.39
C SER A 306 3.34 0.26 34.96
N ASN A 307 4.00 -0.34 35.97
CA ASN A 307 5.11 -1.30 35.88
C ASN A 307 4.78 -2.60 35.09
N ASP A 308 3.79 -2.62 34.21
CA ASP A 308 3.39 -3.79 33.41
C ASP A 308 4.37 -3.99 32.24
N ILE A 309 5.51 -4.59 32.59
CA ILE A 309 6.46 -5.18 31.66
C ILE A 309 5.77 -6.36 30.98
N CYS A 310 5.84 -6.43 29.65
CA CYS A 310 5.25 -7.55 28.92
C CYS A 310 5.77 -8.91 29.46
N GLU A 311 4.87 -9.84 29.78
CA GLU A 311 5.25 -11.21 30.12
C GLU A 311 5.82 -11.88 28.87
N ARG A 312 7.13 -12.22 28.90
CA ARG A 312 7.87 -12.75 27.74
C ARG A 312 8.39 -14.15 27.99
N VAL A 313 8.38 -14.94 26.92
CA VAL A 313 9.17 -16.17 26.87
C VAL A 313 10.58 -15.79 26.43
N LEU A 314 11.51 -15.71 27.37
CA LEU A 314 12.89 -15.24 27.13
C LEU A 314 13.65 -16.12 26.12
N GLU A 315 13.36 -17.41 26.07
CA GLU A 315 13.98 -18.36 25.15
C GLU A 315 12.90 -19.22 24.45
N PRO A 316 12.21 -18.69 23.43
CA PRO A 316 11.14 -19.42 22.77
C PRO A 316 11.71 -20.63 22.03
N THR A 317 10.95 -21.74 22.04
CA THR A 317 11.30 -22.96 21.31
C THR A 317 10.26 -23.21 20.24
N SER A 318 10.70 -23.36 18.99
CA SER A 318 9.83 -23.60 17.84
C SER A 318 10.53 -24.40 16.74
N HIS A 319 9.80 -24.73 15.68
CA HIS A 319 10.44 -25.10 14.43
C HIS A 319 11.06 -23.85 13.78
N ILE A 320 12.09 -24.06 12.96
CA ILE A 320 12.62 -23.05 12.04
C ILE A 320 12.45 -23.61 10.64
N MET A 321 11.51 -23.06 9.89
CA MET A 321 11.21 -23.48 8.53
C MET A 321 12.03 -22.66 7.53
N GLY A 322 12.39 -23.26 6.40
CA GLY A 322 13.07 -22.57 5.31
C GLY A 322 12.60 -23.06 3.95
N GLN A 323 13.54 -23.20 3.02
CA GLN A 323 13.29 -23.56 1.63
C GLN A 323 12.26 -24.71 1.48
N ASN A 324 11.27 -24.50 0.60
CA ASN A 324 10.20 -25.45 0.31
C ASN A 324 9.34 -25.85 1.52
N GLY A 325 9.33 -25.06 2.60
CA GLY A 325 8.56 -25.35 3.81
C GLY A 325 9.14 -26.50 4.63
N MET A 326 10.42 -26.83 4.43
CA MET A 326 11.13 -27.83 5.22
C MET A 326 11.64 -27.22 6.53
N CYS A 327 11.83 -28.06 7.54
CA CYS A 327 12.31 -27.67 8.85
C CYS A 327 13.81 -27.88 9.00
N LEU A 328 14.46 -26.97 9.73
CA LEU A 328 15.80 -27.10 10.23
C LEU A 328 15.89 -28.34 11.14
N ASP A 329 16.76 -29.29 10.78
CA ASP A 329 16.78 -30.64 11.34
C ASP A 329 18.21 -31.05 11.73
N VAL A 330 18.36 -31.55 12.97
CA VAL A 330 19.57 -32.26 13.39
C VAL A 330 19.53 -33.66 12.81
N PHE A 331 20.47 -33.93 11.90
CA PHE A 331 20.49 -35.11 11.06
C PHE A 331 20.34 -36.41 11.86
N GLU A 332 19.40 -37.26 11.43
CA GLU A 332 19.09 -38.57 12.02
C GLU A 332 18.74 -38.53 13.52
N SER A 333 18.38 -37.36 14.07
CA SER A 333 18.18 -37.17 15.52
C SER A 333 19.41 -37.53 16.36
N ILE A 334 20.60 -37.47 15.78
CA ILE A 334 21.87 -37.76 16.46
C ILE A 334 22.37 -36.47 17.10
N PHE A 335 22.47 -36.44 18.43
CA PHE A 335 22.93 -35.26 19.16
C PHE A 335 24.42 -35.35 19.54
N ASP A 336 25.26 -36.00 18.74
CA ASP A 336 26.72 -35.98 18.96
C ASP A 336 27.35 -34.70 18.41
N TYR A 337 28.53 -34.33 18.91
CA TYR A 337 29.27 -33.17 18.38
C TYR A 337 29.63 -33.38 16.91
N ASN A 338 29.56 -32.31 16.13
CA ASN A 338 29.80 -32.29 14.68
C ASN A 338 28.73 -33.01 13.85
N THR A 339 27.60 -33.39 14.44
CA THR A 339 26.45 -33.83 13.65
C THR A 339 25.97 -32.68 12.78
N LYS A 340 25.79 -32.94 11.50
CA LYS A 340 25.35 -31.95 10.51
C LYS A 340 23.90 -31.52 10.76
N VAL A 341 23.59 -30.32 10.32
CA VAL A 341 22.22 -29.78 10.29
C VAL A 341 21.78 -29.63 8.84
N ASN A 342 20.56 -30.03 8.53
CA ASN A 342 19.98 -29.99 7.18
C ASN A 342 18.53 -29.50 7.22
N LEU A 343 17.90 -29.44 6.05
CA LEU A 343 16.46 -29.32 5.90
C LEU A 343 15.82 -30.71 5.77
N TYR A 344 14.70 -30.91 6.44
CA TYR A 344 13.91 -32.13 6.37
C TYR A 344 12.41 -31.83 6.49
N PRO A 345 11.50 -32.65 5.92
CA PRO A 345 10.07 -32.48 6.13
C PRO A 345 9.71 -32.30 7.60
N CYS A 346 8.92 -31.27 7.91
CA CYS A 346 8.53 -30.94 9.26
C CYS A 346 7.69 -32.06 9.89
N GLY A 347 8.19 -32.65 10.97
CA GLY A 347 7.47 -33.65 11.76
C GLY A 347 6.77 -33.04 12.98
N GLN A 348 5.71 -33.68 13.43
CA GLN A 348 5.02 -33.29 14.66
C GLN A 348 5.85 -33.72 15.89
N ASN A 349 6.19 -32.78 16.78
CA ASN A 349 6.91 -33.03 18.04
C ASN A 349 8.27 -33.75 17.89
N GLN A 350 8.99 -33.49 16.80
CA GLN A 350 10.33 -34.03 16.57
C GLN A 350 11.37 -33.17 17.28
N THR A 351 11.95 -33.67 18.38
CA THR A 351 12.90 -32.90 19.20
C THR A 351 14.15 -32.46 18.44
N ASN A 352 14.54 -33.16 17.38
CA ASN A 352 15.64 -32.80 16.49
C ASN A 352 15.30 -31.68 15.49
N GLN A 353 14.04 -31.25 15.43
CA GLN A 353 13.57 -30.11 14.63
C GLN A 353 13.10 -28.93 15.49
N LEU A 354 13.21 -29.06 16.82
CA LEU A 354 12.89 -28.00 17.77
C LEU A 354 14.16 -27.22 18.12
N TRP A 355 14.06 -25.91 18.00
CA TRP A 355 15.15 -24.97 18.21
C TRP A 355 14.75 -23.90 19.22
N THR A 356 15.52 -23.79 20.29
CA THR A 356 15.40 -22.74 21.30
C THR A 356 16.24 -21.53 20.88
N LEU A 357 15.60 -20.38 20.73
CA LEU A 357 16.26 -19.11 20.45
C LEU A 357 16.72 -18.48 21.77
N GLY A 358 18.01 -18.53 22.06
CA GLY A 358 18.58 -18.03 23.31
C GLY A 358 18.72 -16.51 23.32
N ALA A 359 18.48 -15.89 24.47
CA ALA A 359 18.71 -14.45 24.68
C ALA A 359 20.19 -14.03 24.50
N ASP A 360 21.10 -15.00 24.52
CA ASP A 360 22.52 -14.81 24.24
C ASP A 360 22.87 -14.91 22.74
N ASN A 361 21.88 -14.82 21.85
CA ASN A 361 22.02 -14.94 20.39
C ASN A 361 22.49 -16.33 19.92
N THR A 362 22.20 -17.40 20.66
CA THR A 362 22.44 -18.78 20.20
C THR A 362 21.15 -19.44 19.74
N ILE A 363 21.25 -20.37 18.79
CA ILE A 363 20.12 -21.19 18.33
C ILE A 363 20.42 -22.63 18.79
N ARG A 364 19.57 -23.22 19.62
CA ARG A 364 19.91 -24.45 20.38
C ARG A 364 18.97 -25.61 20.09
N SER A 365 19.52 -26.82 19.96
CA SER A 365 18.74 -28.07 19.91
C SER A 365 19.49 -29.19 20.65
N GLY A 366 18.76 -30.04 21.39
CA GLY A 366 19.33 -31.14 22.18
C GLY A 366 20.47 -30.73 23.14
N GLY A 367 20.38 -29.53 23.72
CA GLY A 367 21.39 -28.96 24.62
C GLY A 367 22.70 -28.52 23.93
N LYS A 368 22.70 -28.43 22.59
CA LYS A 368 23.83 -27.98 21.76
C LYS A 368 23.41 -26.77 20.92
N CYS A 369 24.38 -26.05 20.37
CA CYS A 369 24.17 -24.86 19.59
C CYS A 369 24.41 -25.13 18.09
N LEU A 370 23.57 -24.54 17.24
CA LEU A 370 23.84 -24.37 15.82
C LEU A 370 25.16 -23.61 15.67
N THR A 371 26.12 -24.23 14.99
CA THR A 371 27.51 -23.76 14.92
C THR A 371 28.01 -23.91 13.50
N THR A 372 28.70 -22.89 12.98
CA THR A 372 29.37 -23.01 11.67
C THR A 372 30.67 -23.81 11.80
N ASN A 373 30.89 -24.78 10.91
CA ASN A 373 32.09 -25.61 10.85
C ASN A 373 33.17 -24.97 9.96
N GLY A 374 33.43 -23.67 10.18
CA GLY A 374 34.32 -22.84 9.37
C GLY A 374 33.87 -21.38 9.35
N THR A 375 34.68 -20.49 8.78
CA THR A 375 34.43 -19.03 8.74
C THR A 375 34.37 -18.46 7.33
N SER A 376 34.37 -19.33 6.32
CA SER A 376 34.36 -18.93 4.90
C SER A 376 33.07 -19.38 4.22
N PRO A 377 32.66 -18.74 3.11
CA PRO A 377 31.57 -19.22 2.28
C PRO A 377 31.71 -20.71 1.95
N GLY A 378 30.61 -21.46 2.02
CA GLY A 378 30.56 -22.92 1.85
C GLY A 378 30.83 -23.73 3.12
N SER A 379 31.05 -23.09 4.29
CA SER A 379 31.22 -23.82 5.55
C SER A 379 29.92 -24.51 5.97
N ASN A 380 30.00 -25.79 6.35
CA ASN A 380 28.81 -26.57 6.74
C ASN A 380 28.28 -26.19 8.12
N MET A 381 26.99 -26.40 8.33
CA MET A 381 26.34 -26.22 9.63
C MET A 381 26.29 -27.52 10.45
N ILE A 382 26.63 -27.40 11.74
CA ILE A 382 26.65 -28.53 12.69
C ILE A 382 26.00 -28.13 14.01
N ILE A 383 25.70 -29.12 14.84
CA ILE A 383 25.50 -28.90 16.27
C ILE A 383 26.79 -29.14 17.05
N PHE A 384 27.09 -28.22 17.98
CA PHE A 384 28.26 -28.32 18.85
C PHE A 384 27.97 -27.79 20.27
N GLY A 385 28.85 -28.08 21.22
CA GLY A 385 28.71 -27.55 22.58
C GLY A 385 28.77 -26.02 22.62
N CYS A 386 27.71 -25.38 23.14
CA CYS A 386 27.54 -23.91 23.14
C CYS A 386 28.72 -23.12 23.72
N ASN A 387 29.36 -23.64 24.76
CA ASN A 387 30.50 -22.99 25.43
C ASN A 387 31.83 -23.71 25.15
N ARG A 388 31.90 -24.52 24.08
CA ARG A 388 33.09 -25.33 23.71
C ARG A 388 33.74 -24.89 22.39
N VAL A 389 33.24 -23.83 21.79
CA VAL A 389 33.77 -23.17 20.58
C VAL A 389 33.96 -21.69 20.87
N PRO A 390 34.83 -20.97 20.13
CA PRO A 390 34.80 -19.52 20.08
C PRO A 390 33.36 -19.04 19.88
N SER A 391 32.92 -18.06 20.68
CA SER A 391 31.54 -17.57 20.67
C SER A 391 31.09 -17.19 19.26
N ASP A 392 31.98 -16.57 18.49
CA ASP A 392 31.68 -16.03 17.17
C ASP A 392 31.18 -17.10 16.17
N LEU A 393 31.46 -18.38 16.38
CA LEU A 393 31.01 -19.48 15.51
C LEU A 393 29.55 -19.91 15.77
N ASN A 394 28.95 -19.51 16.89
CA ASN A 394 27.60 -19.95 17.29
C ASN A 394 26.67 -18.83 17.71
N LYS A 395 27.04 -17.57 17.42
CA LYS A 395 26.17 -16.42 17.52
C LYS A 395 25.46 -16.16 16.20
N TRP A 396 24.17 -15.90 16.30
CA TRP A 396 23.26 -15.71 15.18
C TRP A 396 22.36 -14.52 15.47
N GLU A 397 22.12 -13.75 14.43
CA GLU A 397 21.13 -12.70 14.40
C GLU A 397 20.09 -13.09 13.35
N ILE A 398 18.81 -13.02 13.72
CA ILE A 398 17.71 -13.30 12.80
C ILE A 398 17.11 -11.95 12.44
N LEU A 399 16.99 -11.69 11.14
CA LEU A 399 16.56 -10.41 10.58
C LEU A 399 15.07 -10.45 10.21
N SER A 400 14.46 -9.27 10.01
CA SER A 400 13.03 -9.11 9.69
C SER A 400 12.63 -9.61 8.31
N ASP A 401 13.58 -9.72 7.40
CA ASP A 401 13.46 -10.36 6.11
C ASP A 401 13.63 -11.91 6.21
N GLY A 402 13.59 -12.49 7.41
CA GLY A 402 13.76 -13.93 7.62
C GLY A 402 15.18 -14.45 7.43
N SER A 403 16.16 -13.60 7.11
CA SER A 403 17.55 -14.02 6.98
C SER A 403 18.16 -14.33 8.34
N ILE A 404 19.00 -15.39 8.44
CA ILE A 404 19.77 -15.71 9.66
C ILE A 404 21.24 -15.45 9.37
N ILE A 405 21.82 -14.43 10.01
CA ILE A 405 23.20 -13.97 9.79
C ILE A 405 24.08 -14.33 10.98
N ASN A 406 25.33 -14.71 10.70
CA ASN A 406 26.39 -14.66 11.69
C ASN A 406 26.99 -13.24 11.69
N PRO A 407 26.79 -12.45 12.75
CA PRO A 407 27.16 -11.03 12.74
C PRO A 407 28.68 -10.79 12.69
N THR A 408 29.48 -11.75 13.17
CA THR A 408 30.94 -11.60 13.18
C THR A 408 31.54 -11.77 11.78
N TYR A 409 31.01 -12.72 11.00
CA TYR A 409 31.51 -13.01 9.66
C TYR A 409 30.74 -12.32 8.54
N GLY A 410 29.55 -11.77 8.84
CA GLY A 410 28.68 -11.14 7.84
C GLY A 410 28.12 -12.13 6.81
N LEU A 411 28.04 -13.42 7.17
CA LEU A 411 27.60 -14.50 6.30
C LEU A 411 26.28 -15.09 6.79
N PHE A 412 25.52 -15.66 5.85
CA PHE A 412 24.12 -16.03 6.01
C PHE A 412 23.94 -17.55 5.98
N LEU A 413 23.09 -18.05 6.87
CA LEU A 413 22.60 -19.43 6.82
C LEU A 413 21.89 -19.63 5.48
N THR A 414 22.26 -20.68 4.75
CA THR A 414 21.82 -20.90 3.38
C THR A 414 21.52 -22.37 3.14
N ALA A 415 20.33 -22.66 2.61
CA ALA A 415 20.01 -23.97 2.08
C ALA A 415 20.60 -24.14 0.67
N ASN A 416 21.29 -25.24 0.43
CA ASN A 416 21.68 -25.61 -0.92
C ASN A 416 20.54 -26.38 -1.62
N GLY A 417 20.64 -26.59 -2.93
CA GLY A 417 19.61 -27.29 -3.70
C GLY A 417 19.35 -28.76 -3.32
N GLU A 418 20.17 -29.34 -2.43
CA GLU A 418 20.03 -30.70 -1.90
C GLU A 418 19.49 -30.73 -0.45
N GLY A 419 19.20 -29.56 0.14
CA GLY A 419 18.71 -29.42 1.51
C GLY A 419 19.80 -29.45 2.58
N ASN A 420 21.09 -29.40 2.22
CA ASN A 420 22.17 -29.17 3.19
C ASN A 420 22.28 -27.69 3.54
N LEU A 421 22.77 -27.38 4.75
CA LEU A 421 22.92 -26.01 5.23
C LEU A 421 24.37 -25.57 5.29
N LEU A 422 24.61 -24.39 4.74
CA LEU A 422 25.91 -23.78 4.56
C LEU A 422 25.89 -22.33 5.06
N LEU A 423 27.07 -21.79 5.32
CA LEU A 423 27.32 -20.37 5.55
C LEU A 423 27.76 -19.74 4.23
N GLU A 424 27.06 -18.73 3.71
CA GLU A 424 27.31 -18.11 2.39
C GLU A 424 27.16 -16.59 2.40
N GLU A 425 27.59 -15.93 1.32
CA GLU A 425 27.31 -14.50 1.10
C GLU A 425 25.81 -14.25 0.85
N ASN A 426 25.34 -13.03 1.12
CA ASN A 426 23.95 -12.68 0.89
C ASN A 426 23.58 -12.71 -0.60
N SER A 427 22.64 -13.57 -0.94
CA SER A 427 22.07 -13.73 -2.27
C SER A 427 20.66 -13.16 -2.40
N TYR A 428 20.07 -12.69 -1.29
CA TYR A 428 18.70 -12.20 -1.17
C TYR A 428 17.63 -13.18 -1.71
N GLY A 429 17.99 -14.45 -1.87
CA GLY A 429 17.12 -15.49 -2.41
C GLY A 429 16.30 -16.20 -1.35
N SER A 430 15.27 -16.95 -1.76
CA SER A 430 14.44 -17.75 -0.85
C SER A 430 15.22 -18.85 -0.13
N LYS A 431 16.37 -19.28 -0.68
CA LYS A 431 17.27 -20.25 -0.03
C LYS A 431 17.92 -19.75 1.27
N GLN A 432 17.87 -18.44 1.53
CA GLN A 432 18.37 -17.80 2.75
C GLN A 432 17.27 -17.28 3.66
N ALA A 433 16.00 -17.49 3.28
CA ALA A 433 14.86 -17.10 4.09
C ALA A 433 14.44 -18.24 5.02
N PHE A 434 14.42 -17.94 6.32
CA PHE A 434 14.01 -18.84 7.38
C PHE A 434 12.99 -18.16 8.28
N TYR A 435 12.15 -18.97 8.90
CA TYR A 435 11.03 -18.48 9.67
C TYR A 435 10.71 -19.41 10.83
N ALA A 436 10.82 -18.85 12.04
CA ALA A 436 10.52 -19.57 13.27
C ALA A 436 9.01 -19.62 13.51
N THR A 437 8.44 -20.81 13.61
CA THR A 437 7.00 -20.99 13.83
C THR A 437 6.68 -22.35 14.45
N ASN A 438 5.55 -22.42 15.16
CA ASN A 438 4.97 -23.68 15.61
C ASN A 438 3.90 -24.22 14.65
N ASN A 439 3.50 -23.43 13.66
CA ASN A 439 2.60 -23.87 12.60
C ASN A 439 3.40 -24.21 11.34
N THR A 440 3.64 -25.51 11.13
CA THR A 440 4.46 -25.98 10.01
C THR A 440 3.68 -26.12 8.70
N THR A 441 2.43 -25.66 8.64
CA THR A 441 1.61 -25.73 7.43
C THR A 441 1.54 -24.34 6.80
N PRO A 442 2.11 -24.16 5.60
CA PRO A 442 2.02 -22.88 4.88
C PRO A 442 0.56 -22.45 4.66
N PRO A 443 0.18 -21.21 5.01
CA PRO A 443 -1.19 -20.74 4.86
C PRO A 443 -1.58 -20.61 3.37
N VAL A 444 -2.86 -20.92 3.09
CA VAL A 444 -3.46 -20.76 1.76
C VAL A 444 -4.46 -19.62 1.79
N THR A 445 -4.32 -18.67 0.87
CA THR A 445 -5.16 -17.47 0.82
C THR A 445 -5.40 -16.97 -0.60
N LYS A 446 -6.20 -15.91 -0.75
CA LYS A 446 -6.35 -15.15 -1.99
C LYS A 446 -5.59 -13.84 -1.86
N LEU A 447 -4.81 -13.49 -2.87
CA LEU A 447 -4.11 -12.22 -2.93
C LEU A 447 -5.00 -11.19 -3.63
N VAL A 448 -5.61 -10.31 -2.85
CA VAL A 448 -6.49 -9.25 -3.35
C VAL A 448 -5.67 -8.01 -3.65
N GLY A 449 -5.75 -7.53 -4.89
CA GLY A 449 -5.03 -6.37 -5.39
C GLY A 449 -5.95 -5.25 -5.88
N TYR A 450 -5.54 -4.58 -6.96
CA TYR A 450 -6.22 -3.42 -7.54
C TYR A 450 -7.73 -3.68 -7.79
N GLU A 451 -8.57 -2.70 -7.45
CA GLU A 451 -10.05 -2.77 -7.53
C GLU A 451 -10.68 -3.96 -6.79
N GLY A 452 -10.02 -4.52 -5.77
CA GLY A 452 -10.55 -5.68 -5.04
C GLY A 452 -10.57 -6.96 -5.88
N LYS A 453 -9.80 -7.01 -6.98
CA LYS A 453 -9.62 -8.19 -7.82
C LYS A 453 -8.58 -9.13 -7.19
N CYS A 454 -8.77 -10.43 -7.36
CA CYS A 454 -7.85 -11.45 -6.88
C CYS A 454 -6.80 -11.78 -7.95
N LEU A 455 -5.56 -11.99 -7.49
CA LEU A 455 -4.50 -12.56 -8.30
C LEU A 455 -4.91 -13.95 -8.78
N HIS A 456 -4.87 -14.15 -10.09
CA HIS A 456 -5.28 -15.37 -10.76
C HIS A 456 -4.10 -15.94 -11.53
N SER A 457 -3.75 -17.20 -11.26
CA SER A 457 -2.75 -17.95 -12.01
C SER A 457 -3.37 -18.55 -13.27
N CYS A 458 -2.71 -18.42 -14.41
CA CYS A 458 -3.04 -19.14 -15.63
C CYS A 458 -1.73 -19.60 -16.27
N ASP A 459 -1.47 -20.91 -16.20
CA ASP A 459 -0.18 -21.52 -16.52
C ASP A 459 0.98 -20.80 -15.82
N ASP A 460 1.88 -20.19 -16.60
CA ASP A 460 3.07 -19.49 -16.10
C ASP A 460 2.85 -17.97 -15.94
N TYR A 461 1.60 -17.50 -16.07
CA TYR A 461 1.24 -16.08 -16.02
C TYR A 461 0.33 -15.76 -14.84
N VAL A 462 0.35 -14.48 -14.45
CA VAL A 462 -0.59 -13.93 -13.47
C VAL A 462 -1.26 -12.66 -13.95
N PHE A 463 -2.51 -12.48 -13.54
CA PHE A 463 -3.29 -11.26 -13.76
C PHE A 463 -4.36 -11.11 -12.69
N LEU A 464 -4.94 -9.90 -12.59
CA LEU A 464 -6.03 -9.64 -11.65
C LEU A 464 -7.40 -9.96 -12.29
N LYS A 465 -8.21 -10.78 -11.61
CA LYS A 465 -9.60 -11.15 -12.00
C LYS A 465 -10.55 -10.99 -10.82
N ARG A 466 -11.85 -10.86 -11.06
CA ARG A 466 -12.85 -10.81 -9.98
C ARG A 466 -12.70 -12.01 -9.03
N CYS A 467 -12.65 -11.74 -7.73
CA CYS A 467 -12.56 -12.78 -6.71
C CYS A 467 -13.78 -13.71 -6.76
N LYS A 468 -13.55 -15.02 -6.81
CA LYS A 468 -14.58 -16.07 -6.74
C LYS A 468 -14.25 -17.02 -5.59
N SER A 469 -15.25 -17.49 -4.83
CA SER A 469 -15.05 -18.34 -3.65
C SER A 469 -14.32 -19.64 -3.97
N ASN A 470 -14.75 -20.36 -5.02
CA ASN A 470 -14.31 -21.73 -5.35
C ASN A 470 -13.41 -21.81 -6.61
N VAL A 471 -12.45 -20.90 -6.77
CA VAL A 471 -11.50 -20.94 -7.89
C VAL A 471 -10.08 -21.20 -7.36
N THR A 472 -9.58 -22.40 -7.60
CA THR A 472 -8.25 -22.84 -7.14
C THR A 472 -7.11 -22.07 -7.81
N ASN A 473 -7.31 -21.53 -9.02
CA ASN A 473 -6.37 -20.61 -9.68
C ASN A 473 -6.22 -19.25 -8.96
N GLN A 474 -7.11 -18.93 -8.00
CA GLN A 474 -7.00 -17.72 -7.18
C GLN A 474 -6.45 -18.03 -5.78
N LEU A 475 -6.13 -19.30 -5.48
CA LEU A 475 -5.56 -19.71 -4.22
C LEU A 475 -4.05 -19.77 -4.33
N TRP A 476 -3.39 -19.15 -3.36
CA TRP A 476 -1.95 -19.00 -3.27
C TRP A 476 -1.49 -19.48 -1.90
N THR A 477 -0.43 -20.28 -1.88
CA THR A 477 0.26 -20.70 -0.68
C THR A 477 1.40 -19.72 -0.41
N ILE A 478 1.47 -19.18 0.81
CA ILE A 478 2.57 -18.32 1.23
C ILE A 478 3.56 -19.18 2.00
N TYR A 479 4.74 -19.42 1.43
CA TYR A 479 5.74 -20.27 2.06
C TYR A 479 6.62 -19.50 3.06
N PRO A 480 7.16 -20.17 4.08
CA PRO A 480 8.10 -19.60 5.04
C PRO A 480 9.42 -19.08 4.43
N ASP A 481 9.79 -19.59 3.26
CA ASP A 481 10.93 -19.13 2.45
C ASP A 481 10.62 -17.86 1.62
N GLU A 482 9.50 -17.20 1.93
CA GLU A 482 8.96 -16.00 1.27
C GLU A 482 8.48 -16.17 -0.16
N THR A 483 8.49 -17.40 -0.67
CA THR A 483 7.93 -17.65 -1.99
C THR A 483 6.40 -17.68 -1.93
N ILE A 484 5.77 -17.08 -2.94
CA ILE A 484 4.32 -17.15 -3.15
C ILE A 484 4.07 -18.15 -4.26
N ARG A 485 3.34 -19.23 -3.96
CA ARG A 485 3.17 -20.36 -4.87
C ARG A 485 1.70 -20.58 -5.23
N PRO A 486 1.34 -20.86 -6.49
CA PRO A 486 -0.02 -21.18 -6.84
C PRO A 486 -0.41 -22.53 -6.22
N GLN A 487 -1.60 -22.62 -5.62
CA GLN A 487 -2.04 -23.83 -4.91
C GLN A 487 -2.07 -25.07 -5.82
N LYS A 488 -2.32 -24.89 -7.12
CA LYS A 488 -2.31 -25.98 -8.12
C LYS A 488 -0.92 -26.51 -8.45
N ASN A 489 0.13 -25.70 -8.30
CA ASN A 489 1.49 -26.07 -8.69
C ASN A 489 2.51 -25.46 -7.72
N GLN A 490 2.66 -26.09 -6.56
CA GLN A 490 3.56 -25.63 -5.50
C GLN A 490 5.06 -25.83 -5.81
N GLY A 491 5.41 -26.42 -6.96
CA GLY A 491 6.79 -26.50 -7.45
C GLY A 491 7.24 -25.24 -8.20
N LYS A 492 6.32 -24.32 -8.48
CA LYS A 492 6.60 -23.01 -9.07
C LYS A 492 6.23 -21.89 -8.09
N CYS A 493 6.82 -20.72 -8.25
CA CYS A 493 6.58 -19.52 -7.46
C CYS A 493 6.44 -18.30 -8.36
N LEU A 494 5.83 -17.26 -7.80
CA LEU A 494 5.89 -15.93 -8.39
C LEU A 494 7.35 -15.47 -8.44
N LYS A 495 7.75 -15.02 -9.63
CA LYS A 495 9.04 -14.39 -9.88
C LYS A 495 8.85 -13.04 -10.53
N TYR A 496 9.68 -12.10 -10.11
CA TYR A 496 9.93 -10.88 -10.86
C TYR A 496 10.72 -11.22 -12.13
N GLY A 497 10.19 -10.82 -13.30
CA GLY A 497 10.92 -10.87 -14.56
C GLY A 497 12.14 -9.94 -14.54
N ASN A 498 13.01 -10.00 -15.54
CA ASN A 498 14.15 -9.07 -15.63
C ASN A 498 13.68 -7.60 -15.52
N LEU A 499 14.55 -6.72 -15.01
CA LEU A 499 14.29 -5.29 -14.79
C LEU A 499 13.75 -4.56 -16.05
N GLU A 500 13.98 -5.10 -17.23
CA GLU A 500 13.52 -4.58 -18.53
C GLU A 500 12.04 -4.91 -18.81
N ASP A 501 11.54 -6.06 -18.35
CA ASP A 501 10.18 -6.52 -18.67
C ASP A 501 9.11 -6.03 -17.68
N ASN A 502 9.47 -5.64 -16.45
CA ASN A 502 8.54 -5.18 -15.39
C ASN A 502 7.31 -6.10 -15.17
N THR A 503 7.42 -7.39 -15.50
CA THR A 503 6.34 -8.37 -15.35
C THR A 503 6.58 -9.31 -14.17
N VAL A 504 5.49 -9.83 -13.60
CA VAL A 504 5.53 -10.93 -12.63
C VAL A 504 4.97 -12.16 -13.32
N ASN A 505 5.69 -13.27 -13.26
CA ASN A 505 5.31 -14.55 -13.86
C ASN A 505 5.42 -15.69 -12.83
N ILE A 506 4.98 -16.88 -13.17
CA ILE A 506 5.13 -18.11 -12.37
C ILE A 506 6.21 -18.96 -13.02
N ASP A 507 7.26 -19.28 -12.28
CA ASP A 507 8.36 -20.10 -12.77
C ASP A 507 8.92 -21.01 -11.66
N ALA A 508 9.83 -21.92 -12.01
CA ALA A 508 10.47 -22.84 -11.06
C ALA A 508 11.16 -22.08 -9.92
N CYS A 509 11.00 -22.57 -8.68
CA CYS A 509 11.68 -21.99 -7.53
C CYS A 509 13.14 -22.48 -7.47
N ASP A 510 14.07 -21.67 -8.00
CA ASP A 510 15.51 -21.90 -8.03
C ASP A 510 16.26 -21.35 -6.80
N GLY A 511 15.59 -20.67 -5.88
CA GLY A 511 16.21 -20.17 -4.67
C GLY A 511 16.89 -18.81 -4.82
N MET A 512 16.65 -18.09 -5.92
CA MET A 512 17.31 -16.80 -6.22
C MET A 512 16.46 -15.58 -5.81
N SER A 513 17.08 -14.40 -5.86
CA SER A 513 16.46 -13.13 -5.43
C SER A 513 15.21 -12.74 -6.21
N ALA A 514 15.05 -13.19 -7.46
CA ALA A 514 13.88 -12.92 -8.28
C ALA A 514 12.56 -13.50 -7.70
N GLU A 515 12.65 -14.43 -6.76
CA GLU A 515 11.49 -15.02 -6.05
C GLU A 515 11.01 -14.17 -4.87
N ARG A 516 11.84 -13.23 -4.43
CA ARG A 516 11.58 -12.33 -3.31
C ARG A 516 11.43 -10.91 -3.83
N SER A 517 10.76 -10.07 -3.03
CA SER A 517 10.65 -8.65 -3.38
C SER A 517 12.03 -8.01 -3.24
N PRO A 518 12.55 -7.30 -4.26
CA PRO A 518 13.82 -6.61 -4.13
C PRO A 518 13.67 -5.45 -3.14
N GLU A 519 14.34 -5.52 -1.99
CA GLU A 519 14.37 -4.44 -0.98
C GLU A 519 14.93 -3.12 -1.53
N ALA A 520 15.58 -3.14 -2.70
CA ALA A 520 16.30 -1.99 -3.26
C ALA A 520 15.44 -0.98 -4.06
N ASN A 521 14.16 -1.23 -4.37
CA ASN A 521 13.31 -0.22 -5.01
C ASN A 521 11.81 -0.59 -4.95
N PRO A 522 10.96 0.12 -4.17
CA PRO A 522 9.52 -0.13 -4.16
C PRO A 522 8.87 0.51 -5.39
N GLN A 523 9.23 0.06 -6.60
CA GLN A 523 8.43 0.40 -7.78
C GLN A 523 7.18 -0.46 -7.79
N LEU A 524 6.03 0.19 -7.93
CA LEU A 524 4.72 -0.44 -8.04
C LEU A 524 4.69 -1.41 -9.23
N LEU A 525 4.71 -2.70 -8.95
CA LEU A 525 4.58 -3.78 -9.93
C LEU A 525 3.22 -3.71 -10.62
N ARG A 526 3.23 -3.54 -11.95
CA ARG A 526 2.02 -3.49 -12.76
C ARG A 526 1.64 -4.89 -13.22
N LEU A 527 0.63 -5.48 -12.58
CA LEU A 527 0.01 -6.70 -13.08
C LEU A 527 -1.02 -6.36 -14.18
N PRO A 528 -1.00 -7.05 -15.33
CA PRO A 528 -2.03 -6.85 -16.34
C PRO A 528 -3.42 -7.17 -15.76
N THR A 529 -4.41 -6.34 -16.07
CA THR A 529 -5.82 -6.61 -15.76
C THR A 529 -6.47 -7.27 -16.97
N ALA A 530 -7.25 -8.34 -16.76
CA ALA A 530 -7.98 -8.98 -17.85
C ALA A 530 -9.00 -8.00 -18.46
N SER A 531 -9.09 -7.95 -19.80
CA SER A 531 -9.98 -7.02 -20.52
C SER A 531 -11.45 -7.30 -20.20
N THR A 532 -12.23 -6.24 -20.01
CA THR A 532 -13.65 -6.25 -19.61
C THR A 532 -14.61 -6.62 -20.75
N GLY A 533 -14.25 -7.58 -21.60
CA GLY A 533 -14.97 -7.80 -22.88
C GLY A 533 -15.35 -9.24 -23.23
N LEU A 534 -15.04 -10.24 -22.42
CA LEU A 534 -15.40 -11.64 -22.71
C LEU A 534 -16.24 -12.21 -21.57
N ASP A 535 -17.35 -12.84 -21.96
CA ASP A 535 -18.35 -13.47 -21.09
C ASP A 535 -17.70 -14.26 -19.94
N ASP A 536 -18.11 -13.94 -18.71
CA ASP A 536 -17.60 -14.46 -17.42
C ASP A 536 -17.88 -15.97 -17.18
N SER A 537 -18.38 -16.67 -18.20
CA SER A 537 -18.85 -18.06 -18.17
C SER A 537 -17.81 -19.09 -18.62
N ASN A 538 -16.79 -18.68 -19.39
CA ASN A 538 -15.75 -19.60 -19.84
C ASN A 538 -14.47 -19.42 -19.03
N ASP A 539 -14.19 -20.42 -18.19
CA ASP A 539 -12.94 -20.62 -17.44
C ASP A 539 -11.76 -21.00 -18.37
N ILE A 540 -11.80 -20.54 -19.62
CA ILE A 540 -10.80 -20.82 -20.63
C ILE A 540 -9.70 -19.77 -20.48
N CYS A 541 -8.47 -20.25 -20.30
CA CYS A 541 -7.21 -19.50 -20.39
C CYS A 541 -6.99 -18.94 -21.82
N GLY A 542 -7.92 -18.08 -22.26
CA GLY A 542 -7.87 -17.38 -23.53
C GLY A 542 -7.04 -16.11 -23.38
N ARG A 543 -5.75 -16.20 -23.69
CA ARG A 543 -4.88 -15.07 -23.96
C ARG A 543 -5.58 -14.10 -24.94
N VAL A 544 -5.85 -12.84 -24.56
CA VAL A 544 -5.82 -11.76 -25.57
C VAL A 544 -4.34 -11.42 -25.74
N LEU A 545 -3.68 -12.30 -26.47
CA LEU A 545 -2.23 -12.41 -26.61
C LEU A 545 -1.61 -11.24 -27.38
N GLU A 546 -2.45 -10.54 -28.12
CA GLU A 546 -2.03 -9.51 -29.05
C GLU A 546 -3.10 -8.42 -29.02
N PRO A 547 -3.08 -7.49 -28.04
CA PRO A 547 -4.07 -6.45 -28.00
C PRO A 547 -3.98 -5.61 -29.27
N THR A 548 -5.09 -5.51 -29.98
CA THR A 548 -5.26 -4.55 -31.06
C THR A 548 -5.90 -3.30 -30.50
N SER A 549 -5.19 -2.17 -30.56
CA SER A 549 -5.68 -0.87 -30.10
C SER A 549 -5.15 0.26 -30.97
N HIS A 550 -5.58 1.49 -30.69
CA HIS A 550 -4.87 2.65 -31.22
C HIS A 550 -3.59 2.87 -30.40
N ILE A 551 -2.57 3.45 -31.03
CA ILE A 551 -1.39 3.97 -30.33
C ILE A 551 -1.44 5.49 -30.49
N MET A 552 -1.79 6.18 -29.41
CA MET A 552 -1.92 7.62 -29.37
C MET A 552 -0.63 8.27 -28.89
N GLY A 553 -0.23 9.37 -29.51
CA GLY A 553 0.91 10.18 -29.08
C GLY A 553 0.57 11.66 -29.05
N LYS A 554 1.53 12.49 -29.46
CA LYS A 554 1.47 13.96 -29.47
C LYS A 554 0.09 14.50 -29.88
N ASN A 555 -0.47 15.39 -29.06
CA ASN A 555 -1.76 16.07 -29.29
C ASN A 555 -2.96 15.12 -29.42
N GLY A 556 -2.87 13.89 -28.90
CA GLY A 556 -3.96 12.91 -28.97
C GLY A 556 -4.23 12.39 -30.38
N THR A 557 -3.21 12.41 -31.24
CA THR A 557 -3.26 11.82 -32.58
C THR A 557 -2.78 10.38 -32.54
N CYS A 558 -3.27 9.56 -33.48
CA CYS A 558 -3.00 8.13 -33.57
C CYS A 558 -1.93 7.83 -34.62
N LEU A 559 -1.11 6.81 -34.37
CA LEU A 559 -0.29 6.19 -35.41
C LEU A 559 -1.19 5.71 -36.55
N ASP A 560 -0.88 6.14 -37.77
CA ASP A 560 -1.68 5.96 -38.97
C ASP A 560 -0.81 5.47 -40.13
N VAL A 561 -1.22 4.37 -40.76
CA VAL A 561 -0.66 3.95 -42.05
C VAL A 561 -1.23 4.83 -43.15
N TYR A 562 -0.35 5.64 -43.75
CA TYR A 562 -0.73 6.69 -44.69
C TYR A 562 -1.66 6.18 -45.80
N GLN A 563 -2.81 6.86 -45.94
CA GLN A 563 -3.85 6.56 -46.93
C GLN A 563 -4.41 5.13 -46.88
N SER A 564 -4.31 4.43 -45.73
CA SER A 564 -4.72 3.03 -45.58
C SER A 564 -4.05 2.08 -46.59
N ARG A 565 -2.84 2.42 -47.05
CA ARG A 565 -2.14 1.67 -48.09
C ARG A 565 -1.21 0.62 -47.47
N PHE A 566 -1.64 -0.64 -47.43
CA PHE A 566 -0.87 -1.74 -46.82
C PHE A 566 0.15 -2.39 -47.78
N VAL A 567 1.02 -1.58 -48.39
CA VAL A 567 2.17 -2.08 -49.18
C VAL A 567 3.49 -1.73 -48.50
N ASP A 568 4.54 -2.49 -48.77
CA ASP A 568 5.86 -2.25 -48.17
C ASP A 568 6.39 -0.85 -48.45
N ASN A 569 7.07 -0.27 -47.46
CA ASN A 569 7.58 1.10 -47.45
C ASN A 569 6.49 2.19 -47.46
N THR A 570 5.24 1.84 -47.15
CA THR A 570 4.24 2.88 -46.87
C THR A 570 4.58 3.56 -45.55
N LYS A 571 4.63 4.90 -45.59
CA LYS A 571 4.93 5.74 -44.43
C LYS A 571 3.86 5.60 -43.34
N VAL A 572 4.32 5.67 -42.09
CA VAL A 572 3.48 5.81 -40.90
C VAL A 572 3.62 7.23 -40.36
N ASN A 573 2.49 7.87 -40.04
CA ASN A 573 2.44 9.23 -39.51
C ASN A 573 1.46 9.32 -38.34
N LEU A 574 1.38 10.48 -37.71
CA LEU A 574 0.34 10.81 -36.75
C LEU A 574 -0.84 11.46 -37.46
N TYR A 575 -2.06 11.00 -37.16
CA TYR A 575 -3.30 11.52 -37.74
C TYR A 575 -4.44 11.51 -36.70
N PRO A 576 -5.46 12.39 -36.81
CA PRO A 576 -6.63 12.34 -35.93
C PRO A 576 -7.23 10.93 -35.83
N CYS A 577 -7.48 10.48 -34.60
CA CYS A 577 -7.97 9.14 -34.32
C CYS A 577 -9.40 8.93 -34.84
N GLY A 578 -9.62 7.94 -35.70
CA GLY A 578 -10.94 7.53 -36.16
C GLY A 578 -11.48 6.34 -35.36
N GLN A 579 -12.79 6.26 -35.12
CA GLN A 579 -13.34 5.25 -34.19
C GLN A 579 -13.25 3.79 -34.66
N LYS A 580 -12.95 3.52 -35.95
CA LYS A 580 -12.79 2.17 -36.54
C LYS A 580 -11.91 2.17 -37.80
N GLN A 581 -10.84 2.95 -37.79
CA GLN A 581 -9.94 3.04 -38.94
C GLN A 581 -8.90 1.91 -38.86
N THR A 582 -9.02 0.90 -39.73
CA THR A 582 -8.14 -0.27 -39.71
C THR A 582 -6.66 0.07 -39.92
N ASN A 583 -6.36 1.20 -40.56
CA ASN A 583 -5.03 1.75 -40.74
C ASN A 583 -4.46 2.46 -39.49
N GLN A 584 -5.25 2.59 -38.41
CA GLN A 584 -4.83 3.13 -37.11
C GLN A 584 -4.90 2.09 -35.99
N LEU A 585 -5.25 0.84 -36.33
CA LEU A 585 -5.32 -0.26 -35.39
C LEU A 585 -4.02 -1.06 -35.45
N TRP A 586 -3.33 -1.09 -34.31
CA TRP A 586 -2.03 -1.72 -34.14
C TRP A 586 -2.13 -2.87 -33.16
N THR A 587 -1.57 -4.00 -33.56
CA THR A 587 -1.54 -5.23 -32.78
C THR A 587 -0.15 -5.38 -32.19
N LEU A 588 -0.05 -5.28 -30.86
CA LEU A 588 1.20 -5.47 -30.13
C LEU A 588 1.41 -6.97 -29.91
N ARG A 589 2.51 -7.54 -30.37
CA ARG A 589 2.74 -8.98 -30.30
C ARG A 589 3.86 -9.34 -29.33
N ALA A 590 3.76 -10.54 -28.76
CA ALA A 590 4.76 -11.12 -27.86
C ALA A 590 6.13 -11.39 -28.53
N ASP A 591 6.21 -11.33 -29.86
CA ASP A 591 7.46 -11.40 -30.60
C ASP A 591 8.12 -10.01 -30.76
N ASN A 592 7.71 -9.03 -29.96
CA ASN A 592 8.14 -7.63 -29.97
C ASN A 592 7.86 -6.89 -31.29
N THR A 593 6.92 -7.38 -32.11
CA THR A 593 6.48 -6.65 -33.32
C THR A 593 5.22 -5.83 -33.04
N ILE A 594 5.14 -4.66 -33.66
CA ILE A 594 3.94 -3.80 -33.68
C ILE A 594 3.35 -3.90 -35.08
N ARG A 595 2.14 -4.46 -35.23
CA ARG A 595 1.59 -4.85 -36.55
C ARG A 595 0.33 -4.09 -36.93
N CYS A 596 0.23 -3.67 -38.20
CA CYS A 596 -0.97 -3.09 -38.78
C CYS A 596 -1.19 -3.65 -40.20
N GLY A 597 -2.42 -4.05 -40.52
CA GLY A 597 -2.77 -4.58 -41.85
C GLY A 597 -1.91 -5.76 -42.33
N GLY A 598 -1.46 -6.62 -41.43
CA GLY A 598 -0.61 -7.78 -41.73
C GLY A 598 0.87 -7.47 -41.96
N LYS A 599 1.28 -6.20 -41.82
CA LYS A 599 2.67 -5.75 -41.91
C LYS A 599 3.17 -5.24 -40.56
N CYS A 600 4.48 -5.17 -40.40
CA CYS A 600 5.14 -4.74 -39.16
C CYS A 600 5.61 -3.29 -39.29
N LEU A 601 5.47 -2.52 -38.21
CA LEU A 601 6.12 -1.23 -38.05
C LEU A 601 7.64 -1.45 -38.07
N THR A 602 8.33 -0.76 -38.96
CA THR A 602 9.79 -0.82 -39.10
C THR A 602 10.33 0.54 -39.55
N THR A 603 11.64 0.63 -39.72
CA THR A 603 12.36 1.85 -40.07
C THR A 603 12.94 1.75 -41.48
N ALA A 604 12.78 2.78 -42.29
CA ALA A 604 13.51 2.97 -43.55
C ALA A 604 14.40 4.21 -43.43
N GLY A 605 15.67 4.02 -43.04
CA GLY A 605 16.50 5.10 -42.52
C GLY A 605 15.91 5.65 -41.22
N ASN A 606 15.73 6.97 -41.11
CA ASN A 606 15.10 7.59 -39.93
C ASN A 606 13.57 7.66 -40.01
N ASN A 607 12.94 7.20 -41.10
CA ASN A 607 11.49 7.32 -41.27
C ASN A 607 10.76 6.04 -40.83
N MET A 608 9.58 6.21 -40.25
CA MET A 608 8.70 5.09 -39.90
C MET A 608 7.87 4.62 -41.09
N VAL A 609 7.91 3.32 -41.35
CA VAL A 609 7.17 2.66 -42.43
C VAL A 609 6.59 1.33 -41.97
N ILE A 610 5.71 0.74 -42.78
CA ILE A 610 5.34 -0.67 -42.65
C ILE A 610 6.08 -1.54 -43.67
N PHE A 611 6.47 -2.74 -43.24
CA PHE A 611 7.15 -3.73 -44.09
C PHE A 611 6.76 -5.17 -43.71
N GLY A 612 7.04 -6.14 -44.59
CA GLY A 612 6.83 -7.56 -44.34
C GLY A 612 7.50 -8.03 -43.04
N CYS A 613 6.74 -8.67 -42.15
CA CYS A 613 7.20 -9.05 -40.81
C CYS A 613 8.31 -10.11 -40.78
N ASN A 614 8.39 -10.96 -41.82
CA ASN A 614 9.32 -12.10 -41.88
C ASN A 614 10.44 -11.90 -42.90
N GLU A 615 10.48 -10.74 -43.58
CA GLU A 615 11.37 -10.48 -44.69
C GLU A 615 12.59 -9.62 -44.29
N ASP A 616 12.62 -9.18 -43.03
CA ASP A 616 13.71 -8.38 -42.48
C ASP A 616 14.44 -9.13 -41.34
N PRO A 617 15.62 -9.71 -41.60
CA PRO A 617 16.41 -10.46 -40.62
C PRO A 617 17.22 -9.57 -39.65
N SER A 618 16.99 -8.26 -39.62
CA SER A 618 17.88 -7.29 -38.96
C SER A 618 17.33 -6.64 -37.68
N ASP A 619 16.22 -7.16 -37.14
CA ASP A 619 15.53 -6.71 -35.91
C ASP A 619 15.02 -5.26 -35.90
N TYR A 620 15.08 -4.52 -37.02
CA TYR A 620 14.51 -3.15 -37.11
C TYR A 620 12.98 -3.09 -36.94
N ASN A 621 12.31 -4.23 -37.04
CA ASN A 621 10.86 -4.37 -36.80
C ASN A 621 10.52 -4.79 -35.35
N LYS A 622 11.52 -4.83 -34.46
CA LYS A 622 11.37 -5.17 -33.04
C LYS A 622 11.36 -3.92 -32.18
N TRP A 623 10.45 -3.91 -31.21
CA TRP A 623 10.14 -2.76 -30.37
C TRP A 623 10.01 -3.17 -28.91
N GLU A 624 10.58 -2.35 -28.04
CA GLU A 624 10.38 -2.40 -26.61
C GLU A 624 9.47 -1.24 -26.21
N ILE A 625 8.45 -1.50 -25.40
CA ILE A 625 7.49 -0.48 -24.96
C ILE A 625 7.63 -0.33 -23.45
N LEU A 626 8.07 0.85 -23.03
CA LEU A 626 8.30 1.15 -21.63
C LEU A 626 7.03 1.67 -20.93
N SER A 627 7.00 1.50 -19.61
CA SER A 627 5.89 1.94 -18.76
C SER A 627 5.71 3.46 -18.69
N ASP A 628 6.72 4.20 -19.15
CA ASP A 628 6.73 5.64 -19.30
C ASP A 628 6.20 6.11 -20.67
N GLY A 629 5.68 5.20 -21.49
CA GLY A 629 5.13 5.54 -22.81
C GLY A 629 6.20 5.67 -23.90
N SER A 630 7.48 5.49 -23.59
CA SER A 630 8.51 5.43 -24.62
C SER A 630 8.45 4.12 -25.41
N ILE A 631 8.61 4.21 -26.73
CA ILE A 631 8.68 3.07 -27.63
C ILE A 631 10.07 3.06 -28.26
N ILE A 632 10.86 2.03 -27.96
CA ILE A 632 12.27 1.92 -28.32
C ILE A 632 12.42 0.90 -29.44
N ASN A 633 13.18 1.25 -30.47
CA ASN A 633 13.56 0.30 -31.50
C ASN A 633 14.71 -0.58 -30.99
N SER A 634 14.48 -1.89 -30.86
CA SER A 634 15.44 -2.80 -30.23
C SER A 634 16.79 -2.87 -30.97
N LYS A 635 16.81 -2.57 -32.28
CA LYS A 635 18.03 -2.60 -33.08
C LYS A 635 18.90 -1.35 -32.92
N SER A 636 18.28 -0.17 -32.95
CA SER A 636 19.01 1.10 -32.91
C SER A 636 19.16 1.67 -31.50
N GLY A 637 18.34 1.24 -30.54
CA GLY A 637 18.24 1.83 -29.21
C GLY A 637 17.63 3.24 -29.21
N LEU A 638 17.10 3.70 -30.35
CA LEU A 638 16.49 5.01 -30.51
C LEU A 638 14.98 4.97 -30.24
N PHE A 639 14.43 6.13 -29.92
CA PHE A 639 13.08 6.31 -29.44
C PHE A 639 12.17 6.79 -30.56
N LEU A 640 10.99 6.18 -30.68
CA LEU A 640 9.93 6.68 -31.54
C LEU A 640 9.60 8.12 -31.14
N THR A 641 9.65 9.02 -32.10
CA THR A 641 9.54 10.46 -31.85
C THR A 641 8.58 11.10 -32.84
N ALA A 642 7.65 11.90 -32.31
CA ALA A 642 6.74 12.73 -33.09
C ALA A 642 7.45 14.03 -33.51
N GLY A 643 7.85 14.07 -34.79
CA GLY A 643 8.45 15.23 -35.43
C GLY A 643 7.44 16.31 -35.82
N THR A 644 7.88 17.24 -36.68
CA THR A 644 7.02 18.30 -37.21
C THR A 644 5.96 17.74 -38.17
N GLU A 645 4.79 18.40 -38.23
CA GLU A 645 3.69 18.06 -39.16
C GLU A 645 3.16 16.61 -39.05
N GLY A 646 3.32 15.97 -37.88
CA GLY A 646 2.86 14.61 -37.64
C GLY A 646 3.76 13.52 -38.24
N ASN A 647 4.99 13.86 -38.64
CA ASN A 647 5.97 12.87 -39.06
C ASN A 647 6.47 12.05 -37.87
N LEU A 648 6.78 10.77 -38.11
CA LEU A 648 7.38 9.88 -37.11
C LEU A 648 8.79 9.49 -37.54
N LEU A 649 9.70 9.52 -36.57
CA LEU A 649 11.12 9.26 -36.76
C LEU A 649 11.74 8.62 -35.51
N LEU A 650 13.00 8.20 -35.62
CA LEU A 650 13.80 7.71 -34.49
C LEU A 650 14.86 8.73 -34.07
N GLU A 651 14.85 9.10 -32.79
CA GLU A 651 15.75 10.07 -32.18
C GLU A 651 16.29 9.58 -30.83
N ALA A 652 17.32 10.25 -30.30
CA ALA A 652 17.81 10.00 -28.95
C ALA A 652 16.75 10.39 -27.92
N ASN A 653 16.76 9.74 -26.76
CA ASN A 653 15.83 10.07 -25.69
C ASN A 653 16.07 11.50 -25.17
N ILE A 654 15.07 12.35 -25.32
CA ILE A 654 15.04 13.71 -24.76
C ILE A 654 14.03 13.81 -23.62
N TYR A 655 13.43 12.69 -23.21
CA TYR A 655 12.34 12.61 -22.23
C TYR A 655 11.15 13.52 -22.57
N GLY A 656 10.99 13.94 -23.82
CA GLY A 656 9.96 14.87 -24.26
C GLY A 656 8.59 14.24 -24.39
N SER A 657 7.52 15.03 -24.29
CA SER A 657 6.15 14.54 -24.53
C SER A 657 5.97 14.05 -25.98
N ASN A 658 6.79 14.54 -26.91
CA ASN A 658 6.82 14.07 -28.29
C ASN A 658 7.37 12.64 -28.45
N GLN A 659 7.94 12.05 -27.40
CA GLN A 659 8.42 10.66 -27.33
C GLN A 659 7.52 9.78 -26.44
N ALA A 660 6.34 10.29 -26.04
CA ALA A 660 5.38 9.57 -25.23
C ALA A 660 4.20 9.06 -26.08
N PHE A 661 3.96 7.76 -26.02
CA PHE A 661 2.91 7.04 -26.76
C PHE A 661 2.19 6.05 -25.86
N TYR A 662 0.89 5.91 -26.06
CA TYR A 662 0.03 5.06 -25.24
C TYR A 662 -0.94 4.26 -26.10
N ALA A 663 -0.98 2.96 -25.82
CA ALA A 663 -1.96 2.05 -26.39
C ALA A 663 -3.31 2.24 -25.69
N THR A 664 -4.35 2.62 -26.44
CA THR A 664 -5.69 2.84 -25.88
C THR A 664 -6.81 2.58 -26.89
N ASN A 665 -7.95 2.11 -26.39
CA ASN A 665 -9.20 2.02 -27.16
C ASN A 665 -10.10 3.26 -26.96
N ASN A 666 -9.79 4.09 -25.97
CA ASN A 666 -10.43 5.37 -25.80
C ASN A 666 -9.61 6.44 -26.52
N THR A 667 -10.10 6.88 -27.67
CA THR A 667 -9.44 7.85 -28.54
C THR A 667 -9.74 9.30 -28.17
N THR A 668 -10.45 9.53 -27.06
CA THR A 668 -10.78 10.87 -26.57
C THR A 668 -10.11 11.09 -25.21
N PRO A 669 -9.17 12.05 -25.12
CA PRO A 669 -8.56 12.43 -23.85
C PRO A 669 -9.62 12.80 -22.79
N PRO A 670 -9.55 12.23 -21.57
CA PRO A 670 -10.52 12.54 -20.52
C PRO A 670 -10.36 13.97 -20.01
N VAL A 671 -11.51 14.59 -19.70
CA VAL A 671 -11.58 15.89 -19.01
C VAL A 671 -11.89 15.65 -17.55
N ILE A 672 -11.06 16.20 -16.66
CA ILE A 672 -11.13 16.02 -15.22
C ILE A 672 -10.96 17.36 -14.49
N LYS A 673 -11.19 17.34 -13.18
CA LYS A 673 -10.66 18.35 -12.26
C LYS A 673 -9.59 17.73 -11.39
N LEU A 674 -8.51 18.47 -11.17
CA LEU A 674 -7.46 18.08 -10.24
C LEU A 674 -7.73 18.75 -8.90
N VAL A 675 -7.99 17.94 -7.88
CA VAL A 675 -8.28 18.38 -6.51
C VAL A 675 -7.06 18.10 -5.65
N GLY A 676 -6.48 19.13 -5.05
CA GLY A 676 -5.30 19.02 -4.18
C GLY A 676 -5.64 19.34 -2.73
N TYR A 677 -4.66 19.92 -2.03
CA TYR A 677 -4.73 20.31 -0.62
C TYR A 677 -6.05 21.02 -0.22
N GLU A 678 -6.61 20.64 0.93
CA GLU A 678 -7.90 21.10 1.47
C GLU A 678 -9.12 20.86 0.56
N GLY A 679 -9.03 19.96 -0.42
CA GLY A 679 -10.13 19.70 -1.35
C GLY A 679 -10.38 20.85 -2.33
N LYS A 680 -9.38 21.69 -2.57
CA LYS A 680 -9.42 22.78 -3.56
C LYS A 680 -8.99 22.26 -4.93
N CYS A 681 -9.54 22.85 -6.00
CA CYS A 681 -9.27 22.48 -7.37
C CYS A 681 -8.12 23.33 -7.94
N LEU A 682 -7.26 22.68 -8.72
CA LEU A 682 -6.27 23.34 -9.56
C LEU A 682 -6.97 24.27 -10.55
N HIS A 683 -6.60 25.54 -10.52
CA HIS A 683 -7.21 26.59 -11.28
C HIS A 683 -6.15 27.27 -12.17
N ALA A 684 -6.42 27.31 -13.48
CA ALA A 684 -5.61 28.07 -14.43
C ALA A 684 -6.10 29.52 -14.51
N CYS A 685 -5.16 30.45 -14.37
CA CYS A 685 -5.37 31.88 -14.62
C CYS A 685 -4.25 32.40 -15.51
N ASP A 686 -4.55 32.54 -16.80
CA ASP A 686 -3.58 32.83 -17.86
C ASP A 686 -2.43 31.82 -17.83
N ASP A 687 -1.22 32.23 -17.45
CA ASP A 687 -0.02 31.38 -17.43
C ASP A 687 0.30 30.83 -16.03
N TYR A 688 -0.49 31.20 -15.01
CA TYR A 688 -0.29 30.77 -13.63
C TYR A 688 -1.31 29.73 -13.19
N VAL A 689 -0.90 28.89 -12.24
CA VAL A 689 -1.78 27.91 -11.59
C VAL A 689 -1.74 28.01 -10.08
N PHE A 690 -2.90 27.83 -9.46
CA PHE A 690 -3.05 27.85 -8.01
C PHE A 690 -4.30 27.06 -7.58
N LEU A 691 -4.39 26.73 -6.30
CA LEU A 691 -5.57 26.08 -5.73
C LEU A 691 -6.68 27.08 -5.44
N LYS A 692 -7.89 26.75 -5.90
CA LYS A 692 -9.11 27.53 -5.63
C LYS A 692 -10.26 26.60 -5.29
N ARG A 693 -11.24 27.08 -4.51
CA ARG A 693 -12.45 26.30 -4.19
C ARG A 693 -13.07 25.72 -5.47
N CYS A 694 -13.32 24.41 -5.46
CA CYS A 694 -13.94 23.71 -6.59
C CYS A 694 -15.34 24.26 -6.89
N LYS A 695 -15.64 24.47 -8.18
CA LYS A 695 -16.94 24.90 -8.69
C LYS A 695 -17.30 24.09 -9.93
N SER A 696 -18.53 23.59 -10.03
CA SER A 696 -19.05 22.92 -11.23
C SER A 696 -19.12 23.89 -12.42
N ASN A 697 -18.89 23.38 -13.64
CA ASN A 697 -18.96 24.13 -14.90
C ASN A 697 -18.02 25.36 -14.97
N VAL A 698 -16.80 25.24 -14.46
CA VAL A 698 -15.77 26.28 -14.55
C VAL A 698 -14.60 25.72 -15.35
N THR A 699 -14.52 26.09 -16.63
CA THR A 699 -13.51 25.59 -17.58
C THR A 699 -12.06 25.90 -17.17
N ASN A 700 -11.84 26.93 -16.34
CA ASN A 700 -10.53 27.23 -15.74
C ASN A 700 -10.09 26.19 -14.68
N GLN A 701 -10.99 25.33 -14.20
CA GLN A 701 -10.70 24.25 -13.26
C GLN A 701 -10.75 22.87 -13.93
N GLU A 702 -11.03 22.83 -15.22
CA GLU A 702 -11.13 21.61 -16.02
C GLU A 702 -9.84 21.41 -16.81
N TRP A 703 -9.33 20.18 -16.78
CA TRP A 703 -8.05 19.78 -17.32
C TRP A 703 -8.21 18.54 -18.17
N THR A 704 -7.63 18.56 -19.36
CA THR A 704 -7.62 17.45 -20.30
C THR A 704 -6.30 16.73 -20.18
N ILE A 705 -6.36 15.43 -19.90
CA ILE A 705 -5.17 14.60 -19.70
C ILE A 705 -4.86 13.86 -20.98
N TYR A 706 -3.75 14.24 -21.62
CA TYR A 706 -3.37 13.63 -22.88
C TYR A 706 -2.49 12.39 -22.66
N PRO A 707 -2.53 11.43 -23.59
CA PRO A 707 -1.64 10.28 -23.52
C PRO A 707 -0.17 10.66 -23.74
N ASP A 708 0.16 11.82 -24.32
CA ASP A 708 1.55 12.32 -24.33
C ASP A 708 2.04 12.80 -22.93
N GLU A 709 1.28 12.52 -21.88
CA GLU A 709 1.52 12.90 -20.48
C GLU A 709 1.50 14.41 -20.22
N THR A 710 0.92 15.18 -21.14
CA THR A 710 0.64 16.59 -20.90
C THR A 710 -0.70 16.77 -20.19
N ILE A 711 -0.73 17.72 -19.24
CA ILE A 711 -1.93 18.15 -18.52
C ILE A 711 -2.31 19.53 -19.04
N ARG A 712 -3.45 19.63 -19.73
CA ARG A 712 -3.82 20.85 -20.49
C ARG A 712 -5.08 21.52 -19.94
N PRO A 713 -5.12 22.84 -19.73
CA PRO A 713 -6.34 23.51 -19.29
C PRO A 713 -7.37 23.49 -20.41
N GLN A 714 -8.63 23.17 -20.08
CA GLN A 714 -9.68 23.02 -21.09
C GLN A 714 -9.99 24.32 -21.85
N LYS A 715 -9.71 25.47 -21.23
CA LYS A 715 -9.82 26.79 -21.87
C LYS A 715 -8.80 27.00 -23.00
N ASN A 716 -7.65 26.32 -22.95
CA ASN A 716 -6.59 26.47 -23.95
C ASN A 716 -5.78 25.17 -24.11
N LEU A 717 -6.25 24.28 -24.99
CA LEU A 717 -5.63 22.99 -25.28
C LEU A 717 -4.27 23.07 -26.00
N GLY A 718 -3.85 24.26 -26.42
CA GLY A 718 -2.51 24.52 -26.98
C GLY A 718 -1.44 24.76 -25.90
N LYS A 719 -1.85 24.90 -24.63
CA LYS A 719 -0.94 25.04 -23.48
C LYS A 719 -1.03 23.83 -22.55
N CYS A 720 0.01 23.60 -21.75
CA CYS A 720 0.11 22.54 -20.75
C CYS A 720 0.86 23.03 -19.52
N LEU A 721 0.69 22.28 -18.43
CA LEU A 721 1.52 22.42 -17.24
C LEU A 721 2.98 22.15 -17.58
N LYS A 722 3.87 23.06 -17.16
CA LYS A 722 5.31 23.00 -17.36
C LYS A 722 6.08 23.21 -16.06
N TYR A 723 7.20 22.50 -15.94
CA TYR A 723 8.23 22.68 -14.91
C TYR A 723 9.63 22.50 -15.53
N GLY A 724 10.31 23.60 -15.82
CA GLY A 724 11.55 23.59 -16.61
C GLY A 724 12.78 24.22 -15.95
N ASN A 725 12.66 24.80 -14.75
CA ASN A 725 13.77 25.48 -14.08
C ASN A 725 14.05 24.88 -12.69
N LEU A 726 15.29 24.47 -12.43
CA LEU A 726 15.71 23.96 -11.12
C LEU A 726 15.87 25.09 -10.08
N GLU A 727 15.97 26.35 -10.51
CA GLU A 727 16.10 27.51 -9.63
C GLU A 727 14.75 28.08 -9.17
N ASP A 728 13.68 27.83 -9.92
CA ASP A 728 12.32 28.26 -9.62
C ASP A 728 11.40 27.03 -9.58
N SER A 729 10.98 26.65 -8.38
CA SER A 729 10.16 25.45 -8.15
C SER A 729 8.72 25.58 -8.66
N THR A 730 8.32 26.72 -9.26
CA THR A 730 6.93 26.96 -9.67
C THR A 730 6.51 26.18 -10.90
N VAL A 731 5.27 25.71 -10.86
CA VAL A 731 4.59 25.07 -12.01
C VAL A 731 3.74 26.12 -12.70
N ASN A 732 3.87 26.24 -14.02
CA ASN A 732 3.16 27.23 -14.83
C ASN A 732 2.45 26.59 -16.02
N VAL A 733 1.66 27.37 -16.77
CA VAL A 733 0.99 26.95 -17.99
C VAL A 733 1.63 27.65 -19.18
N ASP A 734 2.22 26.88 -20.09
CA ASP A 734 2.83 27.42 -21.31
C ASP A 734 2.60 26.52 -22.53
N THR A 735 3.05 26.95 -23.70
CA THR A 735 2.86 26.29 -25.00
C THR A 735 3.41 24.87 -25.00
N CYS A 736 2.58 23.90 -25.42
CA CYS A 736 3.06 22.53 -25.55
C CYS A 736 3.93 22.37 -26.80
N ASP A 737 5.24 22.36 -26.60
CA ASP A 737 6.24 22.31 -27.68
C ASP A 737 6.80 20.90 -27.88
N GLY A 738 6.64 20.00 -26.89
CA GLY A 738 7.14 18.64 -26.95
C GLY A 738 8.35 18.37 -26.06
N SER A 739 8.80 19.31 -25.23
CA SER A 739 9.95 19.12 -24.34
C SER A 739 9.64 18.24 -23.13
N SER A 740 10.66 18.00 -22.31
CA SER A 740 10.60 17.14 -21.12
C SER A 740 9.90 17.78 -19.92
N ASP A 741 9.90 19.12 -19.87
CA ASP A 741 9.31 19.96 -18.82
C ASP A 741 7.77 19.87 -18.72
N GLU A 742 7.09 19.29 -19.70
CA GLU A 742 5.63 19.20 -19.77
C GLU A 742 5.06 17.82 -19.43
N ARG A 743 5.91 16.88 -18.96
CA ARG A 743 5.51 15.50 -18.70
C ARG A 743 5.19 15.25 -17.23
N TRP A 744 3.93 14.89 -16.99
CA TRP A 744 3.39 14.64 -15.66
C TRP A 744 2.74 13.26 -15.56
N ARG A 745 3.14 12.48 -14.56
CA ARG A 745 2.65 11.12 -14.34
C ARG A 745 1.93 10.99 -13.00
N PHE A 746 0.71 10.48 -13.07
CA PHE A 746 -0.07 10.14 -11.88
C PHE A 746 0.45 8.85 -11.22
N GLN A 747 0.61 8.89 -9.91
CA GLN A 747 1.00 7.74 -9.09
C GLN A 747 -0.17 7.22 -8.24
N SER A 748 -0.08 5.96 -7.81
CA SER A 748 -1.14 5.31 -7.02
C SER A 748 -1.23 5.82 -5.57
N ASN A 749 -0.15 6.41 -5.05
CA ASN A 749 -0.11 7.13 -3.77
C ASN A 749 -0.81 8.51 -3.83
N GLY A 750 -1.26 8.93 -5.02
CA GLY A 750 -1.92 10.21 -5.30
C GLY A 750 -0.97 11.35 -5.68
N ALA A 751 0.34 11.10 -5.77
CA ALA A 751 1.28 12.10 -6.26
C ALA A 751 1.18 12.28 -7.79
N ILE A 752 1.53 13.47 -8.28
CA ILE A 752 1.74 13.75 -9.70
C ILE A 752 3.22 14.06 -9.89
N VAL A 753 3.95 13.14 -10.52
CA VAL A 753 5.41 13.22 -10.69
C VAL A 753 5.78 13.85 -12.02
N HIS A 754 6.72 14.78 -11.98
CA HIS A 754 7.41 15.28 -13.14
C HIS A 754 8.42 14.24 -13.65
N VAL A 755 8.31 13.82 -14.91
CA VAL A 755 8.99 12.62 -15.42
C VAL A 755 10.50 12.77 -15.48
N GLU A 756 11.02 13.93 -15.85
CA GLU A 756 12.47 14.17 -15.95
C GLU A 756 13.11 14.34 -14.57
N SER A 757 12.59 15.26 -13.74
CA SER A 757 13.19 15.59 -12.45
C SER A 757 12.88 14.59 -11.33
N LYS A 758 11.86 13.73 -11.52
CA LYS A 758 11.30 12.82 -10.50
C LYS A 758 10.69 13.50 -9.27
N MET A 759 10.55 14.83 -9.30
CA MET A 759 9.90 15.62 -8.25
C MET A 759 8.38 15.51 -8.36
N VAL A 760 7.67 15.68 -7.24
CA VAL A 760 6.21 15.66 -7.18
C VAL A 760 5.63 17.06 -7.15
N MET A 761 4.47 17.24 -7.77
CA MET A 761 3.68 18.47 -7.69
C MET A 761 3.21 18.71 -6.25
N ASP A 762 3.51 19.89 -5.74
CA ASP A 762 3.31 20.31 -4.35
C ASP A 762 2.55 21.64 -4.27
N VAL A 763 2.06 21.98 -3.08
CA VAL A 763 1.26 23.17 -2.82
C VAL A 763 1.89 23.97 -1.69
N VAL A 764 2.21 25.24 -1.97
CA VAL A 764 2.63 26.19 -0.94
C VAL A 764 1.39 26.71 -0.22
N THR A 765 1.27 26.38 1.08
CA THR A 765 0.03 26.54 1.85
C THR A 765 -0.46 27.99 2.01
N ASP A 766 0.45 28.96 2.01
CA ASP A 766 0.13 30.36 2.31
C ASP A 766 -0.59 31.07 1.15
N PHE A 767 -0.28 30.69 -0.09
CA PHE A 767 -0.82 31.34 -1.30
C PHE A 767 -1.59 30.38 -2.21
N GLY A 768 -1.52 29.06 -1.95
CA GLY A 768 -2.10 28.04 -2.81
C GLY A 768 -1.37 27.91 -4.16
N GLU A 769 -0.15 28.44 -4.24
CA GLU A 769 0.73 28.34 -5.40
C GLU A 769 1.19 26.89 -5.60
N ILE A 770 1.38 26.48 -6.85
CA ILE A 770 1.79 25.13 -7.21
C ILE A 770 3.28 25.10 -7.48
N THR A 771 3.98 24.24 -6.76
CA THR A 771 5.42 24.04 -6.89
C THR A 771 5.73 22.57 -7.15
N VAL A 772 7.02 22.22 -7.18
CA VAL A 772 7.47 20.83 -7.10
C VAL A 772 8.41 20.63 -5.91
N GLY A 773 8.40 19.42 -5.34
CA GLY A 773 9.21 19.05 -4.19
C GLY A 773 9.63 17.57 -4.24
N PRO A 774 10.57 17.14 -3.38
CA PRO A 774 10.84 15.72 -3.21
C PRO A 774 9.59 15.01 -2.68
N ASP A 775 9.35 13.77 -3.10
CA ASP A 775 8.21 12.99 -2.61
C ASP A 775 8.42 12.65 -1.13
N ILE A 776 7.72 13.39 -0.28
CA ILE A 776 7.68 13.18 1.17
C ILE A 776 6.29 12.67 1.60
N ALA A 777 5.45 12.28 0.63
CA ALA A 777 4.08 11.84 0.81
C ALA A 777 3.18 12.79 1.63
N ALA A 778 3.53 14.09 1.66
CA ALA A 778 2.80 15.13 2.39
C ALA A 778 1.43 15.38 1.78
N LEU A 779 0.46 15.83 2.58
CA LEU A 779 -0.91 16.12 2.11
C LEU A 779 -0.95 17.18 1.00
N THR A 780 0.02 18.08 0.96
CA THR A 780 0.18 19.10 -0.08
C THR A 780 0.59 18.53 -1.44
N GLN A 781 1.13 17.30 -1.45
CA GLN A 781 1.60 16.59 -2.65
C GLN A 781 0.60 15.57 -3.19
N ILE A 782 -0.59 15.46 -2.57
CA ILE A 782 -1.60 14.47 -2.94
C ILE A 782 -2.72 15.13 -3.75
N TRP A 783 -3.02 14.52 -4.89
CA TRP A 783 -3.97 15.00 -5.88
C TRP A 783 -5.01 13.93 -6.21
N PHE A 784 -6.23 14.39 -6.52
CA PHE A 784 -7.37 13.55 -6.88
C PHE A 784 -7.97 14.02 -8.20
N GLN A 785 -8.50 13.07 -8.94
CA GLN A 785 -9.26 13.36 -10.14
C GLN A 785 -10.75 13.29 -9.80
N THR A 786 -11.50 14.33 -10.12
CA THR A 786 -12.97 14.29 -10.11
C THR A 786 -13.50 14.60 -11.49
N LEU A 787 -14.72 14.18 -11.78
CA LEU A 787 -15.39 14.62 -12.99
C LEU A 787 -15.70 16.13 -12.92
N PRO A 788 -15.79 16.83 -14.08
CA PRO A 788 -16.16 18.24 -14.17
C PRO A 788 -17.45 18.64 -13.44
#